data_AF-A0A9E5NMK2-F1
#
_entry.id   AF-A0A9E5NMK2-F1
#
_cell.length_a   1.000
_cell.length_b   1.000
_cell.length_c   1.000
_cell.angle_alpha   90.00
_cell.angle_beta   90.00
_cell.angle_gamma   90.00
#
_symmetry.space_group_name_H-M   'P 1'
#
loop_
_entity.id
_entity.type
_entity.pdbx_description
1 polymer ?
#
loop_
_entity_poly.entity_id
_entity_poly.type
_entity_poly.pdbx_seq_one_letter_code
_entity_poly.pdbx_strand_id
1 'polypeptide(L)'
;VLTVLVFYFLAREMFSVPAAQVGTFLLAVSRWHVNFSRIAFVDNMLVPLFEATAIYFLWRGLRDGRRLDFLFAGLSFGLGFHTYLGYRVFPLVMGLYLFHLVFSKKGLIRKRLRGLAIFALATFMTLSPLALYAVQKPQIFVRRAEAASVQQDIDREGSYRPLLENVRKSLLMYNREGDPRARHNLPHEPMLDGLSAIFFGLGLGYSMLRWRHDRYFLLVAWLFLGLLPGILSLADSNPHSLRTLGNVPVVFLLMSAFWDRAWVTYAPWLRGRRRRYLSAGVAVILALSCWSNFDTYFNQQASHESVYYDFDPVPTAAGEFVKVHGQDNLVLISQALTNHSDLKFIPYGIPFADLDLNAHLPLRQEVDADVIYVLELSHASLVPRLQSLYPGGDYVEHLDRYGRTMFYTYMVTQQQVMATQGLRAAYYQGRGLDQPPALERVDRELDFSWDEPPLPPPFSALWQGSLYVPAYGSHTFVVEATGRATLRVGAELELTVDGGREEKSIILPAGFHPIEVEAVQEREGGHLRVSWVRPWVEEEVVLSDVLYVPKLYGHGLLGMYRAGTTWDGEPAVRQLDPFIAPNDVLSASSYSIEWLGKIYIPLSGPYAFGTVSDDGSYLYLDGQLVVDNGGHHGDVYREGRIQLEEGFHDIRLLYFQDGGGRKIELYWTPPGNPHSQVPPEQLFPPGVELTIPPPLPTPVPATLPTPPASATAIGGVAFEGSWGELGDGPGQFKEPRGVAVSLEGTVYVADTGNGRVLVFDASGEFLKQWGQGVLAEPFDLALDGHGQLYVVDPGHDRLFVYSADGELLSGWGEGWWLFDPRGVGVDQDGYVYVANTGGSVVLRVSPQGEVVSQYGSLGSGEGQLNQPTDVAVDDEGNLYVVDTDNARVQVFDSEGRYLRQWPISPANTFESPHIVWGMSGLLFLTDPEMGQVWVYDEQGKAVAFWGEKGSQEGQFSKPIGVGFDQRVSVYVADTYNHRIQKFQLSR
;
A
#
# COMPACT_ATOMS: atom_id res chain seq x y z
N VAL A 1 28.94 -25.23 3.50
CA VAL A 1 29.47 -26.60 3.69
C VAL A 1 31.00 -26.68 3.64
N LEU A 2 31.67 -26.19 2.60
CA LEU A 2 33.14 -26.30 2.45
C LEU A 2 33.93 -25.70 3.62
N THR A 3 33.49 -24.55 4.16
CA THR A 3 34.09 -23.92 5.35
C THR A 3 34.17 -24.87 6.54
N VAL A 4 33.14 -25.67 6.78
CA VAL A 4 33.08 -26.63 7.91
C VAL A 4 34.17 -27.69 7.79
N LEU A 5 34.38 -28.21 6.57
CA LEU A 5 35.41 -29.22 6.30
C LEU A 5 36.82 -28.68 6.55
N VAL A 6 37.13 -27.51 5.99
CA VAL A 6 38.44 -26.88 6.16
C VAL A 6 38.66 -26.47 7.62
N PHE A 7 37.62 -25.93 8.27
CA PHE A 7 37.66 -25.57 9.68
C PHE A 7 38.03 -26.77 10.55
N TYR A 8 37.44 -27.95 10.33
CA TYR A 8 37.78 -29.14 11.11
C TYR A 8 39.27 -29.48 11.03
N PHE A 9 39.84 -29.44 9.83
CA PHE A 9 41.27 -29.70 9.65
C PHE A 9 42.13 -28.63 10.32
N LEU A 10 41.76 -27.35 10.20
CA LEU A 10 42.43 -26.26 10.90
C LEU A 10 42.38 -26.43 12.43
N ALA A 11 41.20 -26.63 12.99
CA ALA A 11 41.01 -26.81 14.42
C ALA A 11 41.78 -28.03 14.94
N ARG A 12 41.81 -29.13 14.19
CA ARG A 12 42.58 -30.34 14.53
C ARG A 12 44.10 -30.13 14.47
N GLU A 13 44.60 -29.23 13.62
CA GLU A 13 46.02 -28.88 13.60
C GLU A 13 46.41 -27.96 14.78
N MET A 14 45.46 -27.19 15.32
CA MET A 14 45.69 -26.25 16.42
C MET A 14 45.39 -26.83 17.81
N PHE A 15 44.50 -27.81 17.90
CA PHE A 15 43.91 -28.35 19.14
C PHE A 15 43.75 -29.87 19.10
N SER A 16 43.36 -30.47 20.23
CA SER A 16 43.02 -31.90 20.29
C SER A 16 41.80 -32.25 19.44
N VAL A 17 41.75 -33.52 18.98
CA VAL A 17 40.65 -34.02 18.13
C VAL A 17 39.26 -33.77 18.75
N PRO A 18 39.02 -34.02 20.05
CA PRO A 18 37.71 -33.76 20.64
C PRO A 18 37.32 -32.27 20.60
N ALA A 19 38.28 -31.37 20.84
CA ALA A 19 38.03 -29.93 20.78
C ALA A 19 37.76 -29.44 19.35
N ALA A 20 38.44 -30.02 18.36
CA ALA A 20 38.18 -29.77 16.95
C ALA A 20 36.79 -30.27 16.54
N GLN A 21 36.37 -31.46 16.98
CA GLN A 21 35.04 -32.00 16.73
C GLN A 21 33.95 -31.11 17.31
N VAL A 22 34.10 -30.67 18.57
CA VAL A 22 33.14 -29.77 19.21
C VAL A 22 33.04 -28.44 18.48
N GLY A 23 34.16 -27.75 18.22
CA GLY A 23 34.12 -26.47 17.51
C GLY A 23 33.56 -26.59 16.09
N THR A 24 33.85 -27.69 15.40
CA THR A 24 33.32 -27.94 14.05
C THR A 24 31.82 -28.16 14.09
N PHE A 25 31.34 -28.91 15.07
CA PHE A 25 29.91 -29.12 15.27
C PHE A 25 29.20 -27.78 15.52
N LEU A 26 29.71 -26.95 16.45
CA LEU A 26 29.13 -25.64 16.76
C LEU A 26 29.10 -24.71 15.54
N LEU A 27 30.17 -24.68 14.74
CA LEU A 27 30.18 -23.95 13.45
C LEU A 27 29.13 -24.47 12.47
N ALA A 28 29.00 -25.79 12.37
CA ALA A 28 28.09 -26.43 11.42
C ALA A 28 26.62 -26.15 11.72
N VAL A 29 26.26 -26.03 13.01
CA VAL A 29 24.87 -25.78 13.45
C VAL A 29 24.59 -24.30 13.73
N SER A 30 25.59 -23.42 13.64
CA SER A 30 25.41 -22.00 13.95
C SER A 30 24.48 -21.31 12.96
N ARG A 31 23.42 -20.67 13.48
CA ARG A 31 22.48 -19.87 12.68
C ARG A 31 23.18 -18.76 11.90
N TRP A 32 24.20 -18.13 12.49
CA TRP A 32 24.98 -17.08 11.81
C TRP A 32 25.65 -17.60 10.54
N HIS A 33 26.34 -18.75 10.62
CA HIS A 33 27.01 -19.33 9.46
C HIS A 33 26.00 -19.95 8.46
N VAL A 34 24.91 -20.55 8.93
CA VAL A 34 23.85 -21.12 8.08
C VAL A 34 23.12 -20.04 7.29
N ASN A 35 22.77 -18.92 7.93
CA ASN A 35 22.05 -17.82 7.27
C ASN A 35 22.82 -17.30 6.06
N PHE A 36 24.07 -16.87 6.28
CA PHE A 36 24.93 -16.43 5.18
C PHE A 36 25.36 -17.56 4.25
N SER A 37 25.23 -18.83 4.62
CA SER A 37 25.44 -19.95 3.69
C SER A 37 24.26 -20.18 2.74
N ARG A 38 23.12 -19.51 2.92
CA ARG A 38 21.93 -19.64 2.06
C ARG A 38 21.59 -18.40 1.26
N ILE A 39 21.89 -17.21 1.78
CA ILE A 39 21.70 -15.96 1.03
C ILE A 39 22.75 -15.92 -0.08
N ALA A 40 22.32 -16.06 -1.34
CA ALA A 40 23.16 -16.31 -2.52
C ALA A 40 24.04 -15.13 -2.98
N PHE A 41 24.64 -14.38 -2.04
CA PHE A 41 25.73 -13.45 -2.33
C PHE A 41 27.03 -14.24 -2.50
N VAL A 42 27.22 -14.86 -3.67
CA VAL A 42 28.33 -15.78 -3.97
C VAL A 42 29.69 -15.23 -3.49
N ASP A 43 29.91 -13.92 -3.63
CA ASP A 43 31.18 -13.28 -3.24
C ASP A 43 31.37 -13.15 -1.73
N ASN A 44 30.32 -13.10 -0.91
CA ASN A 44 30.43 -12.92 0.54
C ASN A 44 30.68 -14.23 1.28
N MET A 45 30.02 -15.30 0.84
CA MET A 45 30.00 -16.61 1.52
C MET A 45 31.38 -17.29 1.54
N LEU A 46 32.27 -16.89 0.63
CA LEU A 46 33.59 -17.49 0.45
C LEU A 46 34.65 -16.92 1.41
N VAL A 47 34.39 -15.80 2.09
CA VAL A 47 35.35 -15.17 3.01
C VAL A 47 35.83 -16.15 4.09
N PRO A 48 34.95 -16.79 4.91
CA PRO A 48 35.40 -17.74 5.93
C PRO A 48 36.18 -18.93 5.37
N LEU A 49 35.81 -19.39 4.16
CA LEU A 49 36.47 -20.51 3.50
C LEU A 49 37.92 -20.16 3.15
N PHE A 50 38.16 -19.03 2.48
CA PHE A 50 39.50 -18.64 2.07
C PHE A 50 40.40 -18.28 3.25
N GLU A 51 39.87 -17.64 4.29
CA GLU A 51 40.64 -17.36 5.51
C GLU A 51 41.07 -18.64 6.23
N ALA A 52 40.12 -19.55 6.49
CA ALA A 52 40.42 -20.82 7.15
C ALA A 52 41.38 -21.67 6.31
N THR A 53 41.23 -21.68 4.98
CA THR A 53 42.12 -22.44 4.07
C THR A 53 43.53 -21.84 4.06
N ALA A 54 43.65 -20.52 3.95
CA ALA A 54 44.93 -19.83 3.97
C ALA A 54 45.70 -20.08 5.28
N ILE A 55 45.03 -19.97 6.43
CA ILE A 55 45.66 -20.22 7.74
C ILE A 55 45.98 -21.70 7.92
N TYR A 56 45.09 -22.62 7.53
CA TYR A 56 45.35 -24.06 7.62
C TYR A 56 46.64 -24.46 6.93
N PHE A 57 46.78 -24.08 5.66
CA PHE A 57 47.96 -24.42 4.89
C PHE A 57 49.19 -23.65 5.36
N LEU A 58 49.07 -22.37 5.74
CA LEU A 58 50.21 -21.63 6.25
C LEU A 58 50.72 -22.21 7.58
N TRP A 59 49.81 -22.59 8.49
CA TRP A 59 50.13 -23.22 9.77
C TRP A 59 50.95 -24.50 9.56
N ARG A 60 50.48 -25.38 8.66
CA ARG A 60 51.19 -26.60 8.28
C ARG A 60 52.52 -26.31 7.60
N GLY A 61 52.58 -25.35 6.68
CA GLY A 61 53.79 -24.93 5.99
C GLY A 61 54.86 -24.40 6.95
N LEU A 62 54.47 -23.59 7.93
CA LEU A 62 55.37 -23.06 8.96
C LEU A 62 55.93 -24.19 9.85
N ARG A 63 55.08 -25.15 10.24
CA ARG A 63 55.47 -26.33 11.03
C ARG A 63 56.41 -27.24 10.24
N ASP A 64 55.96 -27.74 9.08
CA ASP A 64 56.58 -28.86 8.38
C ASP A 64 57.56 -28.42 7.28
N GLY A 65 57.47 -27.18 6.80
CA GLY A 65 58.32 -26.64 5.74
C GLY A 65 57.96 -27.10 4.33
N ARG A 66 56.79 -27.72 4.14
CA ARG A 66 56.35 -28.25 2.85
C ARG A 66 56.01 -27.12 1.88
N ARG A 67 56.62 -27.14 0.68
CA ARG A 67 56.43 -26.09 -0.34
C ARG A 67 54.99 -26.01 -0.84
N LEU A 68 54.31 -27.14 -1.01
CA LEU A 68 52.92 -27.18 -1.45
C LEU A 68 51.97 -26.50 -0.47
N ASP A 69 52.22 -26.62 0.84
CA ASP A 69 51.40 -25.96 1.85
C ASP A 69 51.54 -24.42 1.72
N PHE A 70 52.74 -23.88 1.48
CA PHE A 70 52.89 -22.44 1.19
C PHE A 70 52.23 -22.01 -0.13
N LEU A 71 52.28 -22.85 -1.16
CA LEU A 71 51.61 -22.59 -2.45
C LEU A 71 50.09 -22.46 -2.25
N PHE A 72 49.46 -23.46 -1.64
CA PHE A 72 48.00 -23.44 -1.41
C PHE A 72 47.58 -22.34 -0.44
N ALA A 73 48.40 -22.03 0.57
CA ALA A 73 48.16 -20.89 1.44
C ALA A 73 48.16 -19.57 0.64
N GLY A 74 49.12 -19.38 -0.26
CA GLY A 74 49.23 -18.14 -1.06
C GLY A 74 48.13 -18.02 -2.11
N LEU A 75 47.80 -19.11 -2.80
CA LEU A 75 46.67 -19.14 -3.75
C LEU A 75 45.35 -18.78 -3.05
N SER A 76 45.07 -19.41 -1.91
CA SER A 76 43.83 -19.15 -1.15
C SER A 76 43.80 -17.73 -0.59
N PHE A 77 44.93 -17.24 -0.09
CA PHE A 77 45.05 -15.88 0.44
C PHE A 77 44.83 -14.81 -0.64
N GLY A 78 45.42 -14.98 -1.84
CA GLY A 78 45.22 -14.04 -2.93
C GLY A 78 43.84 -14.12 -3.59
N LEU A 79 43.25 -15.33 -3.71
CA LEU A 79 41.88 -15.49 -4.21
C LEU A 79 40.83 -14.83 -3.30
N GLY A 80 41.07 -14.83 -1.99
CA GLY A 80 40.19 -14.16 -1.03
C GLY A 80 39.97 -12.66 -1.32
N PHE A 81 40.91 -11.96 -1.97
CA PHE A 81 40.71 -10.55 -2.34
C PHE A 81 39.61 -10.32 -3.39
N HIS A 82 39.24 -11.35 -4.16
CA HIS A 82 38.16 -11.30 -5.16
C HIS A 82 36.78 -11.61 -4.55
N THR A 83 36.72 -11.82 -3.25
CA THR A 83 35.48 -12.03 -2.52
C THR A 83 34.92 -10.70 -2.01
N TYR A 84 34.43 -10.66 -0.78
CA TYR A 84 33.87 -9.45 -0.20
C TYR A 84 34.92 -8.46 0.32
N LEU A 85 34.53 -7.18 0.36
CA LEU A 85 35.35 -6.06 0.85
C LEU A 85 35.95 -6.31 2.25
N GLY A 86 35.20 -7.00 3.13
CA GLY A 86 35.65 -7.34 4.48
C GLY A 86 36.96 -8.15 4.51
N TYR A 87 37.24 -8.96 3.47
CA TYR A 87 38.48 -9.74 3.37
C TYR A 87 39.74 -8.86 3.32
N ARG A 88 39.62 -7.59 2.89
CA ARG A 88 40.77 -6.70 2.74
C ARG A 88 41.50 -6.38 4.04
N VAL A 89 40.90 -6.67 5.19
CA VAL A 89 41.54 -6.55 6.51
C VAL A 89 42.33 -7.79 6.91
N PHE A 90 42.01 -8.96 6.36
CA PHE A 90 42.69 -10.23 6.64
C PHE A 90 44.22 -10.21 6.42
N PRO A 91 44.77 -9.49 5.42
CA PRO A 91 46.21 -9.27 5.30
C PRO A 91 46.88 -8.69 6.54
N LEU A 92 46.18 -7.84 7.31
CA LEU A 92 46.71 -7.28 8.56
C LEU A 92 46.83 -8.37 9.62
N VAL A 93 45.86 -9.29 9.71
CA VAL A 93 45.92 -10.47 10.58
C VAL A 93 47.15 -11.31 10.24
N MET A 94 47.33 -11.62 8.95
CA MET A 94 48.42 -12.46 8.46
C MET A 94 49.78 -11.81 8.70
N GLY A 95 49.92 -10.53 8.37
CA GLY A 95 51.15 -9.76 8.57
C GLY A 95 51.52 -9.64 10.04
N LEU A 96 50.57 -9.32 10.91
CA LEU A 96 50.79 -9.19 12.35
C LEU A 96 51.19 -10.54 12.98
N TYR A 97 50.58 -11.64 12.55
CA TYR A 97 50.96 -12.98 13.00
C TYR A 97 52.38 -13.36 12.57
N LEU A 98 52.73 -13.17 11.29
CA LEU A 98 54.09 -13.44 10.80
C LEU A 98 55.14 -12.56 11.50
N PHE A 99 54.80 -11.29 11.76
CA PHE A 99 55.64 -10.38 12.54
C PHE A 99 55.84 -10.88 13.97
N HIS A 100 54.78 -11.31 14.66
CA HIS A 100 54.87 -11.92 15.99
C HIS A 100 55.83 -13.12 16.01
N LEU A 101 55.77 -13.99 15.00
CA LEU A 101 56.64 -15.16 14.89
C LEU A 101 58.13 -14.83 14.72
N VAL A 102 58.49 -13.65 14.21
CA VAL A 102 59.89 -13.19 14.15
C VAL A 102 60.49 -13.14 15.56
N PHE A 103 59.70 -12.71 16.55
CA PHE A 103 60.14 -12.53 17.93
C PHE A 103 59.86 -13.76 18.80
N SER A 104 58.68 -14.38 18.67
CA SER A 104 58.29 -15.52 19.50
C SER A 104 59.06 -16.80 19.16
N LYS A 105 59.41 -16.98 17.87
CA LYS A 105 60.16 -18.14 17.35
C LYS A 105 61.39 -17.72 16.58
N LYS A 106 62.42 -17.29 17.32
CA LYS A 106 63.71 -16.84 16.76
C LYS A 106 64.24 -17.79 15.68
N GLY A 107 64.41 -17.25 14.48
CA GLY A 107 64.97 -17.98 13.33
C GLY A 107 63.99 -18.84 12.53
N LEU A 108 62.73 -19.00 12.94
CA LEU A 108 61.73 -19.76 12.17
C LEU A 108 61.49 -19.13 10.80
N ILE A 109 61.22 -17.82 10.75
CA ILE A 109 60.97 -17.09 9.49
C ILE A 109 62.16 -17.23 8.54
N ARG A 110 63.39 -17.08 9.05
CA ARG A 110 64.61 -17.28 8.26
C ARG A 110 64.73 -18.70 7.69
N LYS A 111 64.38 -19.72 8.48
CA LYS A 111 64.34 -21.14 8.03
C LYS A 111 63.25 -21.40 6.98
N ARG A 112 62.16 -20.63 6.99
CA ARG A 112 61.00 -20.81 6.11
C ARG A 112 60.95 -19.80 4.94
N LEU A 113 61.98 -18.98 4.75
CA LEU A 113 62.02 -17.91 3.74
C LEU A 113 61.66 -18.39 2.32
N ARG A 114 62.18 -19.54 1.89
CA ARG A 114 61.85 -20.12 0.57
C ARG A 114 60.37 -20.47 0.43
N GLY A 115 59.76 -20.98 1.50
CA GLY A 115 58.33 -21.27 1.52
C GLY A 115 57.51 -19.98 1.50
N LEU A 116 57.87 -18.99 2.31
CA LEU A 116 57.22 -17.68 2.33
C LEU A 116 57.33 -16.94 0.99
N ALA A 117 58.42 -17.13 0.24
CA ALA A 117 58.55 -16.62 -1.12
C ALA A 117 57.57 -17.29 -2.10
N ILE A 118 57.33 -18.61 -1.96
CA ILE A 118 56.31 -19.32 -2.75
C ILE A 118 54.92 -18.80 -2.40
N PHE A 119 54.62 -18.61 -1.11
CA PHE A 119 53.36 -18.01 -0.64
C PHE A 119 53.13 -16.62 -1.25
N ALA A 120 54.16 -15.75 -1.23
CA ALA A 120 54.07 -14.40 -1.78
C ALA A 120 53.87 -14.43 -3.31
N LEU A 121 54.59 -15.29 -4.03
CA LEU A 121 54.44 -15.42 -5.48
C LEU A 121 53.04 -15.92 -5.86
N ALA A 122 52.55 -16.95 -5.19
CA ALA A 122 51.22 -17.50 -5.42
C ALA A 122 50.11 -16.49 -5.11
N THR A 123 50.26 -15.72 -4.02
CA THR A 123 49.37 -14.60 -3.69
C THR A 123 49.38 -13.55 -4.81
N PHE A 124 50.56 -13.15 -5.28
CA PHE A 124 50.69 -12.14 -6.33
C PHE A 124 50.04 -12.60 -7.63
N MET A 125 50.21 -13.87 -8.02
CA MET A 125 49.59 -14.42 -9.21
C MET A 125 48.06 -14.25 -9.21
N THR A 126 47.40 -14.61 -8.11
CA THR A 126 45.93 -14.53 -8.02
C THR A 126 45.43 -13.12 -7.74
N LEU A 127 46.18 -12.29 -7.00
CA LEU A 127 45.82 -10.89 -6.72
C LEU A 127 46.03 -9.95 -7.91
N SER A 128 46.96 -10.27 -8.81
CA SER A 128 47.40 -9.35 -9.87
C SER A 128 46.28 -8.78 -10.76
N PRO A 129 45.22 -9.50 -11.16
CA PRO A 129 44.16 -8.91 -11.98
C PRO A 129 43.39 -7.82 -11.24
N LEU A 130 43.07 -8.04 -9.96
CA LEU A 130 42.38 -7.05 -9.13
C LEU A 130 43.28 -5.85 -8.83
N ALA A 131 44.58 -6.09 -8.59
CA ALA A 131 45.55 -5.02 -8.38
C ALA A 131 45.70 -4.13 -9.63
N LEU A 132 45.76 -4.74 -10.82
CA LEU A 132 45.77 -4.01 -12.09
C LEU A 132 44.49 -3.18 -12.26
N TYR A 133 43.33 -3.77 -11.96
CA TYR A 133 42.06 -3.05 -12.00
C TYR A 133 42.04 -1.86 -11.03
N ALA A 134 42.48 -2.05 -9.79
CA ALA A 134 42.54 -1.00 -8.78
C ALA A 134 43.47 0.16 -9.19
N VAL A 135 44.60 -0.13 -9.84
CA VAL A 135 45.51 0.90 -10.36
C VAL A 135 44.92 1.62 -11.57
N GLN A 136 44.24 0.91 -12.47
CA GLN A 136 43.65 1.49 -13.67
C GLN A 136 42.37 2.30 -13.38
N LYS A 137 41.60 1.90 -12.36
CA LYS A 137 40.30 2.48 -12.00
C LYS A 137 40.22 2.78 -10.50
N PRO A 138 41.12 3.63 -9.95
CA PRO A 138 41.22 3.83 -8.50
C PRO A 138 39.95 4.43 -7.90
N GLN A 139 39.34 5.40 -8.59
CA GLN A 139 38.12 6.06 -8.13
C GLN A 139 36.95 5.07 -7.98
N ILE A 140 36.75 4.19 -8.97
CA ILE A 140 35.70 3.17 -8.94
C ILE A 140 35.99 2.12 -7.85
N PHE A 141 37.26 1.72 -7.72
CA PHE A 141 37.67 0.70 -6.77
C PHE A 141 37.47 1.11 -5.30
N VAL A 142 37.62 2.40 -4.99
CA VAL A 142 37.53 2.92 -3.61
C VAL A 142 36.15 3.52 -3.29
N ARG A 143 35.40 4.02 -4.29
CA ARG A 143 34.09 4.68 -4.10
C ARG A 143 33.15 3.97 -3.12
N ARG A 144 33.01 2.64 -3.22
CA ARG A 144 32.10 1.88 -2.34
C ARG A 144 32.58 1.82 -0.88
N ALA A 145 33.89 1.82 -0.65
CA ALA A 145 34.46 1.84 0.70
C ALA A 145 34.31 3.23 1.34
N GLU A 146 34.51 4.30 0.57
CA GLU A 146 34.27 5.68 1.00
C GLU A 146 32.80 5.93 1.34
N ALA A 147 31.89 5.49 0.47
CA ALA A 147 30.44 5.64 0.64
C ALA A 147 29.90 4.93 1.89
N ALA A 148 30.57 3.88 2.37
CA ALA A 148 30.12 3.07 3.49
C ALA A 148 30.91 3.28 4.78
N SER A 149 31.72 4.36 4.85
CA SER A 149 32.67 4.66 5.93
C SER A 149 32.07 5.49 7.06
N VAL A 150 32.37 5.12 8.30
CA VAL A 150 32.01 5.89 9.52
C VAL A 150 32.58 7.31 9.54
N GLN A 151 33.56 7.61 8.69
CA GLN A 151 34.12 8.96 8.58
C GLN A 151 33.04 9.99 8.26
N GLN A 152 32.04 9.63 7.46
CA GLN A 152 30.92 10.52 7.16
C GLN A 152 30.10 10.88 8.41
N ASP A 153 29.89 9.93 9.31
CA ASP A 153 29.19 10.16 10.57
C ASP A 153 30.03 11.01 11.54
N ILE A 154 31.35 10.77 11.57
CA ILE A 154 32.29 11.55 12.38
C ILE A 154 32.30 13.00 11.91
N ASP A 155 32.34 13.22 10.60
CA ASP A 155 32.33 14.56 10.01
C ASP A 155 30.98 15.25 10.23
N ARG A 156 29.87 14.51 10.15
CA ARG A 156 28.50 15.01 10.40
C ARG A 156 28.27 15.38 11.87
N GLU A 157 28.74 14.57 12.81
CA GLU A 157 28.57 14.81 14.25
C GLU A 157 29.68 15.74 14.83
N GLY A 158 30.82 15.87 14.14
CA GLY A 158 31.99 16.58 14.64
C GLY A 158 32.68 15.87 15.82
N SER A 159 32.45 14.56 15.99
CA SER A 159 32.89 13.79 17.15
C SER A 159 33.28 12.35 16.79
N TYR A 160 34.18 11.72 17.54
CA TYR A 160 34.55 10.30 17.36
C TYR A 160 33.57 9.33 18.04
N ARG A 161 32.46 9.82 18.58
CA ARG A 161 31.45 9.00 19.27
C ARG A 161 30.89 7.88 18.37
N PRO A 162 30.57 8.10 17.07
CA PRO A 162 30.08 7.04 16.19
C PRO A 162 31.04 5.84 16.12
N LEU A 163 32.34 6.11 16.01
CA LEU A 163 33.37 5.07 15.98
C LEU A 163 33.43 4.27 17.29
N LEU A 164 33.40 4.95 18.44
CA LEU A 164 33.42 4.30 19.75
C LEU A 164 32.17 3.43 19.97
N GLU A 165 31.03 3.91 19.50
CA GLU A 165 29.76 3.20 19.56
C GLU A 165 29.78 1.95 18.68
N ASN A 166 30.34 2.05 17.47
CA ASN A 166 30.57 0.89 16.60
C ASN A 166 31.49 -0.16 17.22
N VAL A 167 32.57 0.25 17.90
CA VAL A 167 33.44 -0.67 18.66
C VAL A 167 32.62 -1.41 19.72
N ARG A 168 31.85 -0.68 20.53
CA ARG A 168 31.01 -1.27 21.59
C ARG A 168 30.01 -2.26 20.99
N LYS A 169 29.23 -1.84 19.99
CA LYS A 169 28.22 -2.66 19.31
C LYS A 169 28.84 -3.93 18.72
N SER A 170 29.95 -3.80 17.99
CA SER A 170 30.69 -4.93 17.39
C SER A 170 31.17 -5.96 18.41
N LEU A 171 31.56 -5.53 19.62
CA LEU A 171 31.97 -6.43 20.70
C LEU A 171 30.78 -7.12 21.38
N LEU A 172 29.66 -6.41 21.53
CA LEU A 172 28.43 -6.92 22.16
C LEU A 172 27.61 -7.84 21.24
N MET A 173 27.86 -7.77 19.94
CA MET A 173 27.16 -8.51 18.87
C MET A 173 27.02 -10.02 19.11
N TYR A 174 27.99 -10.64 19.76
CA TYR A 174 28.01 -12.09 19.96
C TYR A 174 27.09 -12.57 21.10
N ASN A 175 26.88 -11.76 22.13
CA ASN A 175 26.31 -12.23 23.39
C ASN A 175 25.14 -11.37 23.91
N ARG A 176 24.93 -10.16 23.38
CA ARG A 176 23.97 -9.21 23.95
C ARG A 176 23.04 -8.57 22.92
N GLU A 177 23.60 -8.01 21.84
CA GLU A 177 22.81 -7.23 20.87
C GLU A 177 23.42 -7.40 19.49
N GLY A 178 22.82 -8.25 18.66
CA GLY A 178 23.33 -8.60 17.34
C GLY A 178 22.87 -7.67 16.21
N ASP A 179 23.10 -8.10 14.97
CA ASP A 179 22.80 -7.30 13.78
C ASP A 179 21.29 -7.00 13.71
N PRO A 180 20.87 -5.72 13.58
CA PRO A 180 19.46 -5.35 13.53
C PRO A 180 18.79 -5.71 12.19
N ARG A 181 19.56 -5.99 11.14
CA ARG A 181 19.00 -6.26 9.81
C ARG A 181 18.40 -7.66 9.73
N ALA A 182 17.14 -7.71 9.31
CA ALA A 182 16.36 -8.93 9.32
C ALA A 182 16.88 -10.00 8.34
N ARG A 183 17.47 -9.62 7.21
CA ARG A 183 18.16 -10.56 6.30
C ARG A 183 19.43 -11.13 6.90
N HIS A 184 20.10 -10.43 7.82
CA HIS A 184 21.35 -10.90 8.42
C HIS A 184 21.13 -11.77 9.65
N ASN A 185 20.08 -11.49 10.42
CA ASN A 185 19.76 -12.18 11.66
C ASN A 185 18.31 -11.89 12.09
N LEU A 186 17.82 -12.53 13.17
CA LEU A 186 16.67 -11.96 13.87
C LEU A 186 17.08 -10.57 14.38
N PRO A 187 16.27 -9.53 14.17
CA PRO A 187 16.63 -8.18 14.57
C PRO A 187 17.09 -8.13 16.04
N HIS A 188 18.29 -7.59 16.27
CA HIS A 188 18.93 -7.37 17.59
C HIS A 188 19.28 -8.62 18.41
N GLU A 189 18.83 -9.80 18.01
CA GLU A 189 19.20 -11.06 18.65
C GLU A 189 20.72 -11.29 18.58
N PRO A 190 21.39 -11.82 19.61
CA PRO A 190 22.84 -12.08 19.56
C PRO A 190 23.25 -13.02 18.41
N MET A 191 24.46 -12.88 17.86
CA MET A 191 24.89 -13.75 16.76
C MET A 191 25.20 -15.20 17.18
N LEU A 192 25.43 -15.44 18.47
CA LEU A 192 25.67 -16.78 19.03
C LEU A 192 24.51 -17.19 19.95
N ASP A 193 24.16 -18.47 19.96
CA ASP A 193 23.29 -19.02 21.00
C ASP A 193 23.95 -18.94 22.38
N GLY A 194 23.15 -18.98 23.45
CA GLY A 194 23.63 -18.78 24.81
C GLY A 194 24.78 -19.72 25.23
N LEU A 195 24.78 -20.99 24.79
CA LEU A 195 25.85 -21.94 25.13
C LEU A 195 27.13 -21.61 24.35
N SER A 196 27.02 -21.39 23.04
CA SER A 196 28.16 -20.98 22.20
C SER A 196 28.76 -19.66 22.69
N ALA A 197 27.93 -18.70 23.08
CA ALA A 197 28.32 -17.39 23.61
C ALA A 197 29.18 -17.52 24.90
N ILE A 198 28.82 -18.45 25.80
CA ILE A 198 29.60 -18.76 27.01
C ILE A 198 30.96 -19.38 26.62
N PHE A 199 30.97 -20.38 25.73
CA PHE A 199 32.21 -21.03 25.31
C PHE A 199 33.14 -20.08 24.59
N PHE A 200 32.59 -19.17 23.78
CA PHE A 200 33.33 -18.10 23.13
C PHE A 200 33.97 -17.17 24.15
N GLY A 201 33.21 -16.66 25.13
CA GLY A 201 33.73 -15.78 26.17
C GLY A 201 34.85 -16.43 27.00
N LEU A 202 34.67 -17.69 27.41
CA LEU A 202 35.69 -18.45 28.15
C LEU A 202 36.94 -18.71 27.29
N GLY A 203 36.76 -19.04 26.01
CA GLY A 203 37.83 -19.26 25.05
C GLY A 203 38.63 -18.00 24.75
N LEU A 204 37.95 -16.87 24.59
CA LEU A 204 38.54 -15.55 24.42
C LEU A 204 39.33 -15.14 25.66
N GLY A 205 38.72 -15.22 26.86
CA GLY A 205 39.40 -14.91 28.12
C GLY A 205 40.66 -15.77 28.32
N TYR A 206 40.56 -17.08 28.07
CA TYR A 206 41.71 -17.98 28.14
C TYR A 206 42.82 -17.62 27.14
N SER A 207 42.44 -17.29 25.90
CA SER A 207 43.37 -16.92 24.84
C SER A 207 44.05 -15.58 25.13
N MET A 208 43.33 -14.60 25.66
CA MET A 208 43.88 -13.30 26.08
C MET A 208 44.86 -13.47 27.25
N LEU A 209 44.57 -14.30 28.25
CA LEU A 209 45.51 -14.58 29.34
C LEU A 209 46.81 -15.26 28.86
N ARG A 210 46.78 -15.87 27.67
CA ARG A 210 47.92 -16.58 27.06
C ARG A 210 48.32 -16.02 25.71
N TRP A 211 48.05 -14.73 25.47
CA TRP A 211 48.29 -14.07 24.19
C TRP A 211 49.74 -14.15 23.70
N ARG A 212 50.71 -14.41 24.59
CA ARG A 212 52.12 -14.62 24.21
C ARG A 212 52.39 -15.95 23.50
N HIS A 213 51.46 -16.90 23.54
CA HIS A 213 51.60 -18.17 22.86
C HIS A 213 51.05 -18.05 21.43
N ASP A 214 51.83 -18.50 20.43
CA ASP A 214 51.58 -18.19 19.01
C ASP A 214 50.13 -18.43 18.53
N ARG A 215 49.51 -19.56 18.89
CA ARG A 215 48.12 -19.84 18.48
C ARG A 215 47.12 -18.86 19.09
N TYR A 216 47.25 -18.53 20.37
CA TYR A 216 46.31 -17.63 21.04
C TYR A 216 46.55 -16.18 20.60
N PHE A 217 47.80 -15.81 20.29
CA PHE A 217 48.10 -14.55 19.63
C PHE A 217 47.32 -14.42 18.31
N LEU A 218 47.42 -15.43 17.43
CA LEU A 218 46.70 -15.45 16.15
C LEU A 218 45.19 -15.30 16.35
N LEU A 219 44.59 -16.06 17.27
CA LEU A 219 43.15 -15.99 17.51
C LEU A 219 42.70 -14.62 18.03
N VAL A 220 43.43 -14.03 18.97
CA VAL A 220 43.11 -12.71 19.51
C VAL A 220 43.28 -11.63 18.43
N ALA A 221 44.40 -11.65 17.69
CA ALA A 221 44.66 -10.70 16.61
C ALA A 221 43.61 -10.82 15.49
N TRP A 222 43.25 -12.05 15.09
CA TRP A 222 42.26 -12.30 14.06
C TRP A 222 40.89 -11.77 14.48
N LEU A 223 40.42 -12.06 15.71
CA LEU A 223 39.12 -11.56 16.18
C LEU A 223 39.04 -10.03 16.13
N PHE A 224 40.00 -9.32 16.74
CA PHE A 224 39.91 -7.86 16.86
C PHE A 224 40.14 -7.13 15.53
N LEU A 225 41.06 -7.61 14.69
CA LEU A 225 41.25 -7.02 13.36
C LEU A 225 40.07 -7.35 12.44
N GLY A 226 39.52 -8.57 12.50
CA GLY A 226 38.36 -8.96 11.70
C GLY A 226 37.06 -8.23 12.07
N LEU A 227 37.01 -7.53 13.21
CA LEU A 227 35.92 -6.59 13.54
C LEU A 227 36.04 -5.24 12.82
N LEU A 228 37.22 -4.85 12.35
CA LEU A 228 37.44 -3.53 11.74
C LEU A 228 36.50 -3.22 10.56
N PRO A 229 36.20 -4.15 9.64
CA PRO A 229 35.23 -3.85 8.58
C PRO A 229 33.87 -3.40 9.12
N GLY A 230 33.37 -4.00 10.21
CA GLY A 230 32.15 -3.54 10.88
C GLY A 230 32.36 -2.20 11.59
N ILE A 231 33.42 -2.09 12.40
CA ILE A 231 33.73 -0.89 13.19
C ILE A 231 33.85 0.38 12.33
N LEU A 232 34.48 0.27 11.17
CA LEU A 232 34.73 1.38 10.24
C LEU A 232 33.54 1.70 9.32
N SER A 233 32.41 1.02 9.52
CA SER A 233 31.18 1.22 8.74
C SER A 233 30.27 2.30 9.33
N LEU A 234 29.32 2.80 8.55
CA LEU A 234 28.29 3.74 9.01
C LEU A 234 27.64 3.30 10.35
N ALA A 235 27.36 4.24 11.22
CA ALA A 235 26.95 3.99 12.60
C ALA A 235 25.53 3.40 12.73
N ASP A 236 24.64 3.80 11.83
CA ASP A 236 23.30 3.23 11.64
C ASP A 236 23.35 1.75 11.21
N SER A 237 24.46 1.36 10.59
CA SER A 237 24.66 0.02 10.05
C SER A 237 25.25 -0.97 11.03
N ASN A 238 25.60 -0.55 12.25
CA ASN A 238 26.25 -1.39 13.24
C ASN A 238 25.31 -1.81 14.39
N PRO A 239 25.52 -3.02 14.96
CA PRO A 239 26.55 -4.00 14.59
C PRO A 239 26.26 -4.71 13.24
N HIS A 240 27.30 -5.03 12.47
CA HIS A 240 27.15 -5.53 11.10
C HIS A 240 27.80 -6.91 10.89
N SER A 241 27.02 -7.97 11.02
CA SER A 241 27.46 -9.37 11.01
C SER A 241 28.02 -9.84 9.67
N LEU A 242 27.45 -9.37 8.54
CA LEU A 242 27.96 -9.65 7.19
C LEU A 242 29.35 -9.03 6.96
N ARG A 243 29.60 -7.79 7.42
CA ARG A 243 30.90 -7.14 7.24
C ARG A 243 32.00 -7.81 8.07
N THR A 244 31.61 -8.39 9.20
CA THR A 244 32.50 -9.16 10.08
C THR A 244 32.46 -10.66 9.80
N LEU A 245 32.01 -11.11 8.62
CA LEU A 245 31.87 -12.56 8.33
C LEU A 245 33.21 -13.32 8.42
N GLY A 246 34.35 -12.64 8.19
CA GLY A 246 35.68 -13.20 8.43
C GLY A 246 35.97 -13.58 9.89
N ASN A 247 35.14 -13.15 10.84
CA ASN A 247 35.27 -13.60 12.23
C ASN A 247 34.62 -14.96 12.50
N VAL A 248 33.85 -15.52 11.56
CA VAL A 248 33.20 -16.83 11.76
C VAL A 248 34.24 -17.89 12.15
N PRO A 249 35.34 -18.15 11.41
CA PRO A 249 36.27 -19.20 11.79
C PRO A 249 36.96 -18.96 13.14
N VAL A 250 37.40 -17.72 13.43
CA VAL A 250 38.13 -17.45 14.68
C VAL A 250 37.24 -17.58 15.91
N VAL A 251 35.97 -17.17 15.83
CA VAL A 251 35.01 -17.29 16.93
C VAL A 251 34.83 -18.75 17.35
N PHE A 252 34.67 -19.67 16.40
CA PHE A 252 34.55 -21.10 16.71
C PHE A 252 35.89 -21.75 17.09
N LEU A 253 37.03 -21.25 16.59
CA LEU A 253 38.37 -21.68 17.06
C LEU A 253 38.63 -21.27 18.52
N LEU A 254 38.14 -20.11 18.96
CA LEU A 254 38.19 -19.69 20.36
C LEU A 254 37.37 -20.63 21.26
N MET A 255 36.19 -21.06 20.80
CA MET A 255 35.43 -22.11 21.50
C MET A 255 36.21 -23.43 21.56
N SER A 256 36.86 -23.84 20.46
CA SER A 256 37.75 -25.00 20.45
C SER A 256 38.91 -24.84 21.45
N ALA A 257 39.47 -23.65 21.63
CA ALA A 257 40.52 -23.40 22.61
C ALA A 257 40.06 -23.66 24.05
N PHE A 258 38.83 -23.25 24.40
CA PHE A 258 38.22 -23.58 25.69
C PHE A 258 38.06 -25.10 25.86
N TRP A 259 37.47 -25.76 24.87
CA TRP A 259 37.23 -27.21 24.93
C TRP A 259 38.51 -28.04 24.96
N ASP A 260 39.57 -27.59 24.26
CA ASP A 260 40.89 -28.19 24.31
C ASP A 260 41.45 -28.15 25.73
N ARG A 261 41.36 -26.99 26.37
CA ARG A 261 41.79 -26.83 27.76
C ARG A 261 40.95 -27.69 28.70
N ALA A 262 39.63 -27.68 28.59
CA ALA A 262 38.75 -28.50 29.42
C ALA A 262 39.09 -29.99 29.26
N TRP A 263 39.23 -30.46 28.02
CA TRP A 263 39.54 -31.85 27.71
C TRP A 263 40.90 -32.28 28.26
N VAL A 264 41.97 -31.54 27.98
CA VAL A 264 43.32 -31.86 28.49
C VAL A 264 43.37 -31.85 30.02
N THR A 265 42.59 -31.00 30.68
CA THR A 265 42.54 -30.93 32.15
C THR A 265 41.89 -32.15 32.76
N TYR A 266 40.70 -32.51 32.28
CA TYR A 266 39.81 -33.44 32.99
C TYR A 266 39.80 -34.85 32.39
N ALA A 267 40.10 -35.02 31.10
CA ALA A 267 40.08 -36.33 30.43
C ALA A 267 41.00 -37.39 31.09
N PRO A 268 42.21 -37.06 31.58
CA PRO A 268 43.07 -38.05 32.26
C PRO A 268 42.46 -38.64 33.54
N TRP A 269 41.58 -37.89 34.21
CA TRP A 269 40.93 -38.26 35.47
C TRP A 269 39.66 -39.10 35.26
N LEU A 270 39.22 -39.26 34.01
CA LEU A 270 37.97 -39.91 33.65
C LEU A 270 38.22 -41.29 33.06
N ARG A 271 37.87 -42.34 33.81
CA ARG A 271 37.94 -43.75 33.37
C ARG A 271 36.57 -44.43 33.43
N GLY A 272 36.37 -45.45 32.59
CA GLY A 272 35.17 -46.29 32.59
C GLY A 272 33.86 -45.51 32.44
N ARG A 273 32.90 -45.73 33.35
CA ARG A 273 31.56 -45.11 33.32
C ARG A 273 31.60 -43.57 33.39
N ARG A 274 32.52 -42.98 34.16
CA ARG A 274 32.60 -41.50 34.33
C ARG A 274 32.91 -40.78 33.02
N ARG A 275 33.77 -41.36 32.18
CA ARG A 275 34.07 -40.81 30.85
C ARG A 275 32.84 -40.87 29.93
N ARG A 276 32.06 -41.96 30.00
CA ARG A 276 30.80 -42.10 29.24
C ARG A 276 29.78 -41.06 29.67
N TYR A 277 29.62 -40.82 30.97
CA TYR A 277 28.71 -39.79 31.48
C TYR A 277 29.12 -38.37 31.06
N LEU A 278 30.42 -38.04 31.11
CA LEU A 278 30.88 -36.75 30.58
C LEU A 278 30.59 -36.62 29.09
N SER A 279 30.93 -37.63 28.28
CA SER A 279 30.67 -37.60 26.83
C SER A 279 29.17 -37.47 26.52
N ALA A 280 28.30 -38.14 27.29
CA ALA A 280 26.85 -37.98 27.18
C ALA A 280 26.41 -36.55 27.55
N GLY A 281 26.96 -35.98 28.63
CA GLY A 281 26.69 -34.60 29.03
C GLY A 281 27.11 -33.58 27.96
N VAL A 282 28.29 -33.75 27.36
CA VAL A 282 28.74 -32.92 26.22
C VAL A 282 27.80 -33.09 25.03
N ALA A 283 27.39 -34.32 24.70
CA ALA A 283 26.44 -34.55 23.62
C ALA A 283 25.09 -33.86 23.87
N VAL A 284 24.58 -33.86 25.10
CA VAL A 284 23.36 -33.13 25.48
C VAL A 284 23.55 -31.62 25.30
N ILE A 285 24.66 -31.05 25.77
CA ILE A 285 24.97 -29.61 25.59
C ILE A 285 24.99 -29.23 24.10
N LEU A 286 25.63 -30.06 23.27
CA LEU A 286 25.68 -29.84 21.82
C LEU A 286 24.30 -29.99 21.17
N ALA A 287 23.50 -30.96 21.60
CA ALA A 287 22.13 -31.14 21.12
C ALA A 287 21.26 -29.93 21.48
N LEU A 288 21.40 -29.36 22.69
CA LEU A 288 20.67 -28.16 23.10
C LEU A 288 21.08 -26.94 22.27
N SER A 289 22.38 -26.74 22.01
CA SER A 289 22.87 -25.66 21.14
C SER A 289 22.39 -25.83 19.70
N CYS A 290 22.41 -27.07 19.17
CA CYS A 290 21.87 -27.39 17.86
C CYS A 290 20.37 -27.11 17.76
N TRP A 291 19.60 -27.53 18.77
CA TRP A 291 18.15 -27.29 18.82
C TRP A 291 17.84 -25.80 18.90
N SER A 292 18.55 -25.04 19.74
CA SER A 292 18.35 -23.58 19.85
C SER A 292 18.61 -22.86 18.53
N ASN A 293 19.71 -23.19 17.83
CA ASN A 293 19.98 -22.61 16.51
C ASN A 293 18.97 -23.06 15.46
N PHE A 294 18.56 -24.33 15.48
CA PHE A 294 17.55 -24.86 14.57
C PHE A 294 16.20 -24.15 14.76
N ASP A 295 15.72 -24.07 15.99
CA ASP A 295 14.44 -23.43 16.33
C ASP A 295 14.46 -21.95 15.95
N THR A 296 15.55 -21.24 16.27
CA THR A 296 15.66 -19.83 15.85
C THR A 296 15.63 -19.70 14.33
N TYR A 297 16.42 -20.49 13.60
CA TYR A 297 16.57 -20.30 12.16
C TYR A 297 15.34 -20.80 11.36
N PHE A 298 14.89 -22.03 11.63
CA PHE A 298 13.84 -22.67 10.84
C PHE A 298 12.42 -22.36 11.31
N ASN A 299 12.23 -21.97 12.58
CA ASN A 299 10.90 -21.63 13.10
C ASN A 299 10.76 -20.12 13.27
N GLN A 300 11.63 -19.49 14.07
CA GLN A 300 11.47 -18.07 14.43
C GLN A 300 11.81 -17.13 13.25
N GLN A 301 13.01 -17.20 12.67
CA GLN A 301 13.41 -16.37 11.52
C GLN A 301 12.51 -16.61 10.32
N ALA A 302 12.21 -17.87 10.01
CA ALA A 302 11.40 -18.23 8.87
C ALA A 302 9.96 -17.68 8.97
N SER A 303 9.43 -17.45 10.18
CA SER A 303 8.10 -16.88 10.41
C SER A 303 8.12 -15.39 10.79
N HIS A 304 9.30 -14.79 10.95
CA HIS A 304 9.43 -13.40 11.36
C HIS A 304 9.12 -12.45 10.19
N GLU A 305 8.28 -11.46 10.47
CA GLU A 305 7.74 -10.54 9.48
C GLU A 305 8.79 -9.65 8.82
N SER A 306 9.63 -8.96 9.60
CA SER A 306 10.72 -8.15 9.04
C SER A 306 11.72 -8.99 8.24
N VAL A 307 11.91 -10.27 8.59
CA VAL A 307 12.81 -11.17 7.84
C VAL A 307 12.17 -11.46 6.49
N TYR A 308 10.88 -11.78 6.45
CA TYR A 308 10.15 -12.02 5.21
C TYR A 308 10.25 -10.87 4.22
N TYR A 309 10.08 -9.62 4.67
CA TYR A 309 10.14 -8.45 3.77
C TYR A 309 11.53 -8.06 3.30
N ASP A 310 12.58 -8.36 4.08
CA ASP A 310 13.96 -8.08 3.66
C ASP A 310 14.46 -9.06 2.56
N PHE A 311 13.57 -9.95 2.08
CA PHE A 311 13.73 -10.84 0.91
C PHE A 311 12.71 -10.53 -0.21
N ASP A 312 12.25 -9.28 -0.32
CA ASP A 312 11.51 -8.75 -1.47
C ASP A 312 10.32 -9.62 -1.95
N PRO A 313 9.33 -9.91 -1.06
CA PRO A 313 8.25 -10.83 -1.37
C PRO A 313 7.30 -10.32 -2.46
N VAL A 314 7.13 -9.00 -2.59
CA VAL A 314 6.22 -8.37 -3.57
C VAL A 314 6.68 -8.62 -5.02
N PRO A 315 7.88 -8.20 -5.47
CA PRO A 315 8.34 -8.47 -6.82
C PRO A 315 8.54 -9.97 -7.08
N THR A 316 8.86 -10.77 -6.05
CA THR A 316 8.93 -12.23 -6.16
C THR A 316 7.56 -12.83 -6.49
N ALA A 317 6.51 -12.45 -5.75
CA ALA A 317 5.16 -12.94 -5.96
C ALA A 317 4.58 -12.47 -7.31
N ALA A 318 4.80 -11.20 -7.68
CA ALA A 318 4.47 -10.69 -9.01
C ALA A 318 5.20 -11.48 -10.11
N GLY A 319 6.48 -11.82 -9.92
CA GLY A 319 7.26 -12.60 -10.88
C GLY A 319 6.73 -14.01 -11.08
N GLU A 320 6.35 -14.71 -10.01
CA GLU A 320 5.71 -16.03 -10.12
C GLU A 320 4.31 -15.92 -10.74
N PHE A 321 3.56 -14.87 -10.46
CA PHE A 321 2.27 -14.61 -11.10
C PHE A 321 2.42 -14.44 -12.62
N VAL A 322 3.33 -13.55 -13.06
CA VAL A 322 3.63 -13.32 -14.49
C VAL A 322 4.11 -14.60 -15.16
N LYS A 323 4.88 -15.42 -14.45
CA LYS A 323 5.37 -16.70 -14.99
C LYS A 323 4.26 -17.68 -15.30
N VAL A 324 3.20 -17.67 -14.49
CA VAL A 324 2.03 -18.54 -14.66
C VAL A 324 1.07 -17.98 -15.70
N HIS A 325 0.81 -16.67 -15.68
CA HIS A 325 -0.26 -16.05 -16.46
C HIS A 325 0.21 -15.32 -17.72
N GLY A 326 1.50 -15.07 -17.91
CA GLY A 326 1.98 -14.19 -18.97
C GLY A 326 2.28 -14.84 -20.32
N GLN A 327 2.16 -16.17 -20.47
CA GLN A 327 2.50 -16.83 -21.75
C GLN A 327 1.53 -16.48 -22.89
N ASP A 328 0.24 -16.40 -22.56
CA ASP A 328 -0.84 -16.22 -23.56
C ASP A 328 -1.52 -14.83 -23.44
N ASN A 329 -1.03 -13.96 -22.55
CA ASN A 329 -1.68 -12.69 -22.21
C ASN A 329 -0.73 -11.51 -22.39
N LEU A 330 -1.27 -10.34 -22.72
CA LEU A 330 -0.51 -9.09 -22.65
C LEU A 330 -0.42 -8.65 -21.19
N VAL A 331 0.75 -8.74 -20.60
CA VAL A 331 0.97 -8.33 -19.21
C VAL A 331 1.56 -6.92 -19.16
N LEU A 332 0.83 -6.00 -18.55
CA LEU A 332 1.22 -4.61 -18.31
C LEU A 332 1.49 -4.43 -16.83
N ILE A 333 2.72 -4.07 -16.47
CA ILE A 333 3.18 -4.09 -15.07
C ILE A 333 3.57 -2.68 -14.65
N SER A 334 3.16 -2.28 -13.45
CA SER A 334 3.62 -1.05 -12.80
C SER A 334 5.14 -0.96 -12.84
N GLN A 335 5.64 0.20 -13.25
CA GLN A 335 7.06 0.34 -13.57
C GLN A 335 8.00 0.12 -12.38
N ALA A 336 7.53 0.34 -11.15
CA ALA A 336 8.32 0.03 -9.95
C ALA A 336 8.68 -1.46 -9.84
N LEU A 337 7.82 -2.34 -10.36
CA LEU A 337 8.01 -3.80 -10.31
C LEU A 337 8.84 -4.32 -11.49
N THR A 338 8.63 -3.83 -12.71
CA THR A 338 9.31 -4.31 -13.93
C THR A 338 10.83 -4.20 -13.87
N ASN A 339 11.36 -3.19 -13.18
CA ASN A 339 12.79 -3.00 -13.09
C ASN A 339 13.49 -3.88 -12.04
N HIS A 340 12.74 -4.55 -11.17
CA HIS A 340 13.27 -5.41 -10.12
C HIS A 340 13.97 -6.66 -10.70
N SER A 341 15.05 -7.11 -10.05
CA SER A 341 15.80 -8.30 -10.51
C SER A 341 14.96 -9.57 -10.53
N ASP A 342 14.04 -9.70 -9.58
CA ASP A 342 13.22 -10.91 -9.43
C ASP A 342 12.23 -11.06 -10.58
N LEU A 343 11.62 -9.95 -11.02
CA LEU A 343 10.72 -9.94 -12.17
C LEU A 343 11.46 -10.20 -13.49
N LYS A 344 12.75 -9.87 -13.56
CA LYS A 344 13.61 -10.18 -14.73
C LYS A 344 14.09 -11.63 -14.73
N PHE A 345 14.13 -12.28 -13.58
CA PHE A 345 14.70 -13.61 -13.41
C PHE A 345 13.66 -14.73 -13.32
N ILE A 346 12.56 -14.54 -12.58
CA ILE A 346 11.56 -15.57 -12.31
C ILE A 346 10.75 -15.94 -13.57
N PRO A 347 10.07 -14.99 -14.26
CA PRO A 347 9.36 -15.25 -15.50
C PRO A 347 10.30 -15.17 -16.73
N TYR A 348 11.55 -15.62 -16.62
CA TYR A 348 12.53 -15.50 -17.71
C TYR A 348 12.01 -16.09 -19.03
N GLY A 349 11.97 -15.27 -20.08
CA GLY A 349 11.50 -15.65 -21.41
C GLY A 349 10.01 -15.38 -21.66
N ILE A 350 9.27 -14.86 -20.68
CA ILE A 350 7.87 -14.45 -20.85
C ILE A 350 7.83 -12.93 -21.09
N PRO A 351 7.19 -12.46 -22.17
CA PRO A 351 7.11 -11.04 -22.46
C PRO A 351 6.14 -10.33 -21.51
N PHE A 352 6.54 -9.17 -21.02
CA PHE A 352 5.69 -8.22 -20.31
C PHE A 352 6.16 -6.81 -20.66
N ALA A 353 5.30 -5.81 -20.49
CA ALA A 353 5.59 -4.42 -20.79
C ALA A 353 5.36 -3.52 -19.56
N ASP A 354 6.04 -2.38 -19.56
CA ASP A 354 5.78 -1.31 -18.61
C ASP A 354 4.36 -0.76 -18.81
N LEU A 355 3.64 -0.53 -17.71
CA LEU A 355 2.35 0.14 -17.73
C LEU A 355 2.55 1.63 -18.04
N ASP A 356 2.21 2.04 -19.26
CA ASP A 356 2.02 3.43 -19.65
C ASP A 356 0.54 3.81 -19.45
N LEU A 357 0.27 4.72 -18.50
CA LEU A 357 -1.09 5.13 -18.14
C LEU A 357 -1.85 5.78 -19.29
N ASN A 358 -1.15 6.47 -20.17
CA ASN A 358 -1.77 7.11 -21.32
C ASN A 358 -2.08 6.06 -22.39
N ALA A 359 -1.09 5.24 -22.77
CA ALA A 359 -1.26 4.24 -23.82
C ALA A 359 -2.21 3.10 -23.45
N HIS A 360 -2.38 2.82 -22.15
CA HIS A 360 -3.08 1.64 -21.67
C HIS A 360 -4.40 1.91 -20.92
N LEU A 361 -4.82 3.17 -20.71
CA LEU A 361 -6.08 3.51 -20.04
C LEU A 361 -6.93 4.53 -20.84
N PRO A 362 -7.82 4.07 -21.74
CA PRO A 362 -7.98 2.70 -22.23
C PRO A 362 -6.83 2.26 -23.15
N LEU A 363 -6.75 0.96 -23.38
CA LEU A 363 -5.74 0.31 -24.19
C LEU A 363 -5.97 0.67 -25.66
N ARG A 364 -4.97 1.35 -26.24
CA ARG A 364 -5.13 1.95 -27.56
C ARG A 364 -4.93 0.98 -28.72
N GLN A 365 -4.16 -0.07 -28.48
CA GLN A 365 -3.86 -1.08 -29.49
C GLN A 365 -4.95 -2.16 -29.49
N GLU A 366 -5.31 -2.63 -30.69
CA GLU A 366 -5.99 -3.91 -30.80
C GLU A 366 -5.10 -5.01 -30.22
N VAL A 367 -5.71 -5.90 -29.45
CA VAL A 367 -5.03 -7.03 -28.83
C VAL A 367 -5.66 -8.33 -29.31
N ASP A 368 -4.82 -9.33 -29.52
CA ASP A 368 -5.22 -10.71 -29.87
C ASP A 368 -5.29 -11.63 -28.63
N ALA A 369 -5.18 -11.06 -27.43
CA ALA A 369 -5.10 -11.76 -26.17
C ALA A 369 -5.77 -10.97 -25.04
N ASP A 370 -6.03 -11.64 -23.92
CA ASP A 370 -6.47 -10.95 -22.70
C ASP A 370 -5.32 -10.10 -22.12
N VAL A 371 -5.69 -9.07 -21.38
CA VAL A 371 -4.78 -8.05 -20.86
C VAL A 371 -4.78 -8.13 -19.35
N ILE A 372 -3.59 -8.17 -18.76
CA ILE A 372 -3.40 -8.26 -17.32
C ILE A 372 -2.64 -7.02 -16.86
N TYR A 373 -3.30 -6.20 -16.05
CA TYR A 373 -2.66 -5.08 -15.35
C TYR A 373 -2.14 -5.58 -14.00
N VAL A 374 -0.82 -5.57 -13.78
CA VAL A 374 -0.18 -5.89 -12.50
C VAL A 374 0.21 -4.56 -11.84
N LEU A 375 -0.53 -4.19 -10.80
CA LEU A 375 -0.45 -2.88 -10.16
C LEU A 375 0.27 -2.96 -8.82
N GLU A 376 1.24 -2.09 -8.60
CA GLU A 376 1.81 -1.88 -7.27
C GLU A 376 0.82 -1.18 -6.33
N LEU A 377 1.16 -1.10 -5.04
CA LEU A 377 0.27 -0.55 -4.01
C LEU A 377 -0.13 0.90 -4.25
N SER A 378 0.79 1.75 -4.72
CA SER A 378 0.50 3.16 -5.04
C SER A 378 -0.48 3.32 -6.21
N HIS A 379 -0.57 2.31 -7.09
CA HIS A 379 -1.50 2.31 -8.21
C HIS A 379 -2.88 1.73 -7.87
N ALA A 380 -3.19 1.50 -6.58
CA ALA A 380 -4.53 1.08 -6.14
C ALA A 380 -5.64 2.02 -6.64
N SER A 381 -5.37 3.32 -6.71
CA SER A 381 -6.32 4.34 -7.20
C SER A 381 -6.67 4.20 -8.69
N LEU A 382 -5.92 3.39 -9.46
CA LEU A 382 -6.25 3.09 -10.85
C LEU A 382 -7.34 2.04 -10.99
N VAL A 383 -7.58 1.21 -9.96
CA VAL A 383 -8.54 0.10 -10.01
C VAL A 383 -9.97 0.58 -10.31
N PRO A 384 -10.53 1.61 -9.63
CA PRO A 384 -11.85 2.13 -9.97
C PRO A 384 -11.94 2.60 -11.43
N ARG A 385 -10.84 3.09 -12.01
CA ARG A 385 -10.80 3.53 -13.40
C ARG A 385 -10.77 2.37 -14.38
N LEU A 386 -9.99 1.34 -14.08
CA LEU A 386 -10.01 0.08 -14.84
C LEU A 386 -11.39 -0.56 -14.81
N GLN A 387 -12.09 -0.51 -13.67
CA GLN A 387 -13.48 -0.99 -13.55
C GLN A 387 -14.47 -0.15 -14.36
N SER A 388 -14.30 1.18 -14.38
CA SER A 388 -15.12 2.07 -15.20
C SER A 388 -14.88 1.88 -16.70
N LEU A 389 -13.62 1.65 -17.10
CA LEU A 389 -13.23 1.43 -18.50
C LEU A 389 -13.65 0.05 -19.00
N TYR A 390 -13.43 -0.98 -18.19
CA TYR A 390 -13.63 -2.39 -18.54
C TYR A 390 -14.56 -3.05 -17.52
N PRO A 391 -15.86 -2.72 -17.54
CA PRO A 391 -16.81 -3.30 -16.60
C PRO A 391 -16.81 -4.84 -16.69
N GLY A 392 -16.73 -5.48 -15.52
CA GLY A 392 -16.64 -6.93 -15.40
C GLY A 392 -15.24 -7.53 -15.56
N GLY A 393 -14.17 -6.73 -15.60
CA GLY A 393 -12.81 -7.24 -15.46
C GLY A 393 -12.56 -7.84 -14.08
N ASP A 394 -11.70 -8.85 -14.00
CA ASP A 394 -11.43 -9.60 -12.76
C ASP A 394 -10.36 -8.90 -11.93
N TYR A 395 -10.77 -8.37 -10.78
CA TYR A 395 -9.88 -7.71 -9.82
C TYR A 395 -9.49 -8.69 -8.72
N VAL A 396 -8.19 -8.85 -8.52
CA VAL A 396 -7.65 -9.70 -7.46
C VAL A 396 -6.61 -8.94 -6.67
N GLU A 397 -6.81 -8.93 -5.35
CA GLU A 397 -5.84 -8.47 -4.38
C GLU A 397 -4.93 -9.63 -3.97
N HIS A 398 -3.61 -9.49 -4.17
CA HIS A 398 -2.65 -10.53 -3.83
C HIS A 398 -2.08 -10.27 -2.43
N LEU A 399 -2.49 -11.09 -1.47
CA LEU A 399 -2.08 -10.96 -0.07
C LEU A 399 -0.83 -11.78 0.26
N ASP A 400 0.00 -11.26 1.14
CA ASP A 400 1.10 -12.00 1.75
C ASP A 400 0.60 -13.02 2.79
N ARG A 401 1.51 -13.82 3.33
CA ARG A 401 1.18 -14.81 4.37
C ARG A 401 0.71 -14.20 5.70
N TYR A 402 0.74 -12.88 5.84
CA TYR A 402 0.27 -12.12 7.00
C TYR A 402 -1.03 -11.35 6.72
N GLY A 403 -1.64 -11.55 5.54
CA GLY A 403 -2.89 -10.90 5.15
C GLY A 403 -2.73 -9.46 4.65
N ARG A 404 -1.51 -9.03 4.31
CA ARG A 404 -1.27 -7.68 3.76
C ARG A 404 -1.14 -7.70 2.27
N THR A 405 -1.63 -6.65 1.65
CA THR A 405 -1.57 -6.47 0.20
C THR A 405 -0.13 -6.37 -0.28
N MET A 406 0.20 -7.18 -1.28
CA MET A 406 1.47 -7.10 -1.99
C MET A 406 1.34 -6.29 -3.27
N PHE A 407 0.36 -6.64 -4.10
CA PHE A 407 0.07 -6.00 -5.38
C PHE A 407 -1.36 -6.36 -5.80
N TYR A 408 -1.87 -5.67 -6.81
CA TYR A 408 -3.18 -5.93 -7.38
C TYR A 408 -3.04 -6.46 -8.80
N THR A 409 -4.01 -7.25 -9.25
CA THR A 409 -4.17 -7.58 -10.66
C THR A 409 -5.55 -7.22 -11.14
N TYR A 410 -5.64 -6.70 -12.36
CA TYR A 410 -6.90 -6.47 -13.05
C TYR A 410 -6.82 -7.17 -14.41
N MET A 411 -7.66 -8.17 -14.64
CA MET A 411 -7.67 -8.95 -15.89
C MET A 411 -8.84 -8.51 -16.76
N VAL A 412 -8.55 -8.21 -18.02
CA VAL A 412 -9.51 -7.72 -19.00
C VAL A 412 -9.48 -8.62 -20.22
N THR A 413 -10.64 -9.15 -20.60
CA THR A 413 -10.74 -10.00 -21.78
C THR A 413 -10.57 -9.18 -23.07
N GLN A 414 -10.13 -9.84 -24.14
CA GLN A 414 -10.06 -9.22 -25.47
C GLN A 414 -11.38 -8.54 -25.87
N GLN A 415 -12.52 -9.19 -25.59
CA GLN A 415 -13.85 -8.65 -25.92
C GLN A 415 -14.17 -7.37 -25.15
N GLN A 416 -13.77 -7.28 -23.89
CA GLN A 416 -13.96 -6.08 -23.07
C GLN A 416 -13.12 -4.92 -23.61
N VAL A 417 -11.87 -5.16 -24.04
CA VAL A 417 -11.06 -4.13 -24.69
C VAL A 417 -11.77 -3.64 -25.97
N MET A 418 -12.20 -4.56 -26.83
CA MET A 418 -12.90 -4.23 -28.08
C MET A 418 -14.24 -3.50 -27.87
N ALA A 419 -14.91 -3.70 -26.74
CA ALA A 419 -16.16 -3.01 -26.41
C ALA A 419 -15.95 -1.53 -26.07
N THR A 420 -14.73 -1.13 -25.73
CA THR A 420 -14.40 0.28 -25.46
C THR A 420 -14.11 1.10 -26.71
N GLN A 421 -13.87 0.46 -27.86
CA GLN A 421 -13.52 1.12 -29.12
C GLN A 421 -14.77 1.49 -29.95
N GLY A 422 -14.74 2.66 -30.59
CA GLY A 422 -15.84 3.25 -31.37
C GLY A 422 -16.58 4.37 -30.61
N LEU A 423 -17.73 4.78 -31.12
CA LEU A 423 -18.60 5.79 -30.51
C LEU A 423 -19.98 5.20 -30.23
N ARG A 424 -20.64 5.65 -29.16
CA ARG A 424 -22.04 5.35 -28.92
C ARG A 424 -22.87 6.10 -29.96
N ALA A 425 -23.60 5.36 -30.78
CA ALA A 425 -24.45 5.86 -31.84
C ALA A 425 -25.93 5.69 -31.45
N ALA A 426 -26.64 6.80 -31.36
CA ALA A 426 -28.07 6.86 -31.09
C ALA A 426 -28.80 7.36 -32.33
N TYR A 427 -29.73 6.56 -32.85
CA TYR A 427 -30.51 6.86 -34.06
C TYR A 427 -31.96 7.14 -33.69
N TYR A 428 -32.50 8.25 -34.20
CA TYR A 428 -33.81 8.80 -33.85
C TYR A 428 -34.67 8.90 -35.11
N GLN A 429 -35.95 8.54 -34.98
CA GLN A 429 -36.89 8.70 -36.08
C GLN A 429 -37.32 10.17 -36.21
N GLY A 430 -37.16 10.77 -37.40
CA GLY A 430 -37.45 12.17 -37.66
C GLY A 430 -36.20 13.06 -37.67
N ARG A 431 -36.36 14.36 -37.40
CA ARG A 431 -35.29 15.36 -37.51
C ARG A 431 -34.72 15.84 -36.16
N GLY A 432 -35.33 15.41 -35.06
CA GLY A 432 -35.03 15.91 -33.73
C GLY A 432 -34.55 14.80 -32.81
N LEU A 433 -33.82 15.21 -31.77
CA LEU A 433 -33.29 14.33 -30.72
C LEU A 433 -34.19 14.29 -29.47
N ASP A 434 -35.40 14.88 -29.57
CA ASP A 434 -36.30 15.12 -28.43
C ASP A 434 -37.07 13.87 -27.97
N GLN A 435 -36.96 12.76 -28.71
CA GLN A 435 -37.60 11.48 -28.40
C GLN A 435 -36.52 10.44 -28.03
N PRO A 436 -36.87 9.35 -27.33
CA PRO A 436 -35.94 8.26 -27.10
C PRO A 436 -35.39 7.69 -28.43
N PRO A 437 -34.12 7.27 -28.48
CA PRO A 437 -33.56 6.68 -29.70
C PRO A 437 -34.30 5.40 -30.08
N ALA A 438 -34.57 5.24 -31.37
CA ALA A 438 -35.20 4.05 -31.93
C ALA A 438 -34.20 2.89 -32.08
N LEU A 439 -32.90 3.20 -32.18
CA LEU A 439 -31.81 2.24 -32.22
C LEU A 439 -30.57 2.84 -31.54
N GLU A 440 -29.94 2.06 -30.66
CA GLU A 440 -28.63 2.38 -30.11
C GLU A 440 -27.64 1.26 -30.45
N ARG A 441 -26.43 1.62 -30.87
CA ARG A 441 -25.34 0.69 -31.12
C ARG A 441 -23.98 1.38 -30.94
N VAL A 442 -22.90 0.61 -31.09
CA VAL A 442 -21.54 1.17 -31.17
C VAL A 442 -21.10 1.14 -32.62
N ASP A 443 -20.76 2.31 -33.17
CA ASP A 443 -20.17 2.42 -34.50
C ASP A 443 -18.66 2.65 -34.37
N ARG A 444 -17.88 1.91 -35.15
CA ARG A 444 -16.41 1.89 -35.04
C ARG A 444 -15.72 2.94 -35.89
N GLU A 445 -16.39 3.47 -36.90
CA GLU A 445 -15.86 4.48 -37.80
C GLU A 445 -16.93 5.54 -38.08
N LEU A 446 -16.49 6.72 -38.53
CA LEU A 446 -17.37 7.80 -38.95
C LEU A 446 -17.36 7.94 -40.49
N ASP A 447 -17.58 6.82 -41.19
CA ASP A 447 -17.66 6.75 -42.66
C ASP A 447 -18.84 5.85 -43.08
N PHE A 448 -19.99 6.48 -43.35
CA PHE A 448 -21.24 5.79 -43.60
C PHE A 448 -21.73 6.04 -45.02
N SER A 449 -22.04 4.96 -45.75
CA SER A 449 -22.88 4.99 -46.96
C SER A 449 -24.23 4.39 -46.62
N TRP A 450 -25.29 5.20 -46.67
CA TRP A 450 -26.65 4.79 -46.33
C TRP A 450 -27.40 4.16 -47.52
N ASP A 451 -26.75 3.20 -48.17
CA ASP A 451 -27.40 2.32 -49.15
C ASP A 451 -28.45 1.42 -48.46
N GLU A 452 -28.13 0.96 -47.24
CA GLU A 452 -29.05 0.33 -46.29
C GLU A 452 -29.05 1.14 -44.98
N PRO A 453 -29.90 2.17 -44.85
CA PRO A 453 -29.88 3.04 -43.69
C PRO A 453 -30.36 2.31 -42.41
N PRO A 454 -29.83 2.69 -41.23
CA PRO A 454 -30.23 2.07 -39.96
C PRO A 454 -31.69 2.34 -39.59
N LEU A 455 -32.28 3.43 -40.10
CA LEU A 455 -33.71 3.76 -40.00
C LEU A 455 -34.21 4.34 -41.34
N PRO A 456 -35.50 4.21 -41.68
CA PRO A 456 -36.09 4.87 -42.84
C PRO A 456 -36.00 6.40 -42.72
N PRO A 457 -35.53 7.13 -43.75
CA PRO A 457 -35.50 8.59 -43.74
C PRO A 457 -36.92 9.21 -43.64
N PRO A 458 -37.10 10.36 -42.96
CA PRO A 458 -36.05 11.11 -42.28
C PRO A 458 -35.68 10.51 -40.93
N PHE A 459 -34.38 10.47 -40.64
CA PHE A 459 -33.83 10.09 -39.34
C PHE A 459 -32.67 11.03 -38.96
N SER A 460 -32.40 11.14 -37.67
CA SER A 460 -31.22 11.82 -37.14
C SER A 460 -30.37 10.83 -36.34
N ALA A 461 -29.07 11.09 -36.30
CA ALA A 461 -28.10 10.25 -35.61
C ALA A 461 -27.16 11.12 -34.78
N LEU A 462 -26.86 10.65 -33.57
CA LEU A 462 -25.95 11.26 -32.63
C LEU A 462 -24.87 10.25 -32.26
N TRP A 463 -23.61 10.56 -32.59
CA TRP A 463 -22.44 9.82 -32.13
C TRP A 463 -21.75 10.59 -31.01
N GLN A 464 -21.51 9.93 -29.89
CA GLN A 464 -20.81 10.49 -28.73
C GLN A 464 -19.82 9.46 -28.18
N GLY A 465 -18.64 9.89 -27.74
CA GLY A 465 -17.67 8.93 -27.18
C GLY A 465 -16.42 9.60 -26.66
N SER A 466 -15.26 9.43 -27.33
CA SER A 466 -13.94 10.00 -27.08
C SER A 466 -13.04 9.92 -28.30
N LEU A 467 -12.33 11.00 -28.63
CA LEU A 467 -11.30 11.02 -29.67
C LEU A 467 -9.92 11.08 -29.03
N TYR A 468 -9.05 10.12 -29.34
CA TYR A 468 -7.64 10.16 -28.97
C TYR A 468 -6.82 10.90 -30.02
N VAL A 469 -6.14 11.98 -29.62
CA VAL A 469 -5.19 12.72 -30.45
C VAL A 469 -3.77 12.19 -30.16
N PRO A 470 -3.05 11.65 -31.16
CA PRO A 470 -1.78 10.95 -30.93
C PRO A 470 -0.57 11.87 -30.72
N ALA A 471 -0.64 13.12 -31.18
CA ALA A 471 0.47 14.06 -31.09
C ALA A 471 -0.05 15.50 -30.92
N TYR A 472 0.71 16.34 -30.22
CA TYR A 472 0.43 17.77 -30.15
C TYR A 472 0.61 18.42 -31.54
N GLY A 473 -0.35 19.25 -31.96
CA GLY A 473 -0.20 20.07 -33.16
C GLY A 473 -1.52 20.52 -33.79
N SER A 474 -1.43 21.13 -34.97
CA SER A 474 -2.59 21.53 -35.78
C SER A 474 -3.24 20.31 -36.42
N HIS A 475 -4.51 20.09 -36.13
CA HIS A 475 -5.36 19.06 -36.72
C HIS A 475 -6.46 19.72 -37.52
N THR A 476 -6.68 19.29 -38.76
CA THR A 476 -7.78 19.79 -39.59
C THR A 476 -8.86 18.73 -39.67
N PHE A 477 -10.03 19.01 -39.12
CA PHE A 477 -11.17 18.12 -39.25
C PHE A 477 -11.97 18.47 -40.49
N VAL A 478 -12.46 17.45 -41.18
CA VAL A 478 -13.21 17.54 -42.42
C VAL A 478 -14.51 16.77 -42.21
N VAL A 479 -15.65 17.41 -42.49
CA VAL A 479 -16.96 16.76 -42.48
C VAL A 479 -17.54 16.83 -43.87
N GLU A 480 -17.86 15.67 -44.43
CA GLU A 480 -18.54 15.52 -45.71
C GLU A 480 -19.87 14.81 -45.48
N ALA A 481 -20.98 15.43 -45.88
CA ALA A 481 -22.31 14.84 -45.68
C ALA A 481 -23.28 15.19 -46.81
N THR A 482 -24.22 14.29 -47.09
CA THR A 482 -25.33 14.57 -48.03
C THR A 482 -26.39 15.51 -47.42
N GLY A 483 -26.62 15.40 -46.11
CA GLY A 483 -27.53 16.23 -45.32
C GLY A 483 -26.80 17.17 -44.36
N ARG A 484 -27.54 17.70 -43.38
CA ARG A 484 -26.94 18.53 -42.32
C ARG A 484 -26.15 17.65 -41.36
N ALA A 485 -24.90 17.99 -41.11
CA ALA A 485 -24.07 17.33 -40.11
C ALA A 485 -23.25 18.35 -39.31
N THR A 486 -23.11 18.14 -38.01
CA THR A 486 -22.31 18.98 -37.11
C THR A 486 -21.33 18.12 -36.34
N LEU A 487 -20.04 18.40 -36.48
CA LEU A 487 -18.96 17.85 -35.67
C LEU A 487 -18.60 18.85 -34.57
N ARG A 488 -18.48 18.36 -33.34
CA ARG A 488 -17.92 19.09 -32.21
C ARG A 488 -16.71 18.33 -31.68
N VAL A 489 -15.57 19.01 -31.53
CA VAL A 489 -14.38 18.46 -30.88
C VAL A 489 -13.87 19.41 -29.80
N GLY A 490 -13.76 18.92 -28.56
CA GLY A 490 -13.44 19.78 -27.42
C GLY A 490 -14.45 20.91 -27.20
N ALA A 491 -14.02 21.99 -26.53
CA ALA A 491 -14.85 23.18 -26.30
C ALA A 491 -14.80 24.21 -27.45
N GLU A 492 -13.82 24.10 -28.36
CA GLU A 492 -13.47 25.17 -29.30
C GLU A 492 -13.84 24.86 -30.77
N LEU A 493 -13.91 23.57 -31.15
CA LEU A 493 -14.21 23.18 -32.52
C LEU A 493 -15.68 22.79 -32.66
N GLU A 494 -16.50 23.66 -33.23
CA GLU A 494 -17.77 23.29 -33.88
C GLU A 494 -17.64 23.51 -35.40
N LEU A 495 -18.06 22.53 -36.19
CA LEU A 495 -18.04 22.51 -37.65
C LEU A 495 -19.36 21.93 -38.18
N THR A 496 -20.17 22.76 -38.84
CA THR A 496 -21.45 22.34 -39.44
C THR A 496 -21.40 22.42 -40.95
N VAL A 497 -21.89 21.38 -41.61
CA VAL A 497 -22.15 21.32 -43.06
C VAL A 497 -23.65 21.11 -43.29
N ASP A 498 -24.20 21.69 -44.36
CA ASP A 498 -25.59 21.52 -44.81
C ASP A 498 -25.60 21.00 -46.25
N GLY A 499 -25.04 19.81 -46.44
CA GLY A 499 -24.70 19.23 -47.74
C GLY A 499 -23.34 19.71 -48.30
N GLY A 500 -22.46 18.77 -48.67
CA GLY A 500 -21.14 19.06 -49.24
C GLY A 500 -19.99 18.69 -48.29
N ARG A 501 -18.88 19.44 -48.34
CA ARG A 501 -17.66 19.22 -47.55
C ARG A 501 -17.21 20.54 -46.94
N GLU A 502 -16.96 20.55 -45.63
CA GLU A 502 -16.41 21.68 -44.89
C GLU A 502 -15.22 21.21 -44.04
N GLU A 503 -14.26 22.10 -43.77
CA GLU A 503 -13.07 21.79 -42.98
C GLU A 503 -12.72 22.92 -42.00
N LYS A 504 -12.16 22.55 -40.84
CA LYS A 504 -11.74 23.50 -39.81
C LYS A 504 -10.55 22.96 -39.03
N SER A 505 -9.53 23.81 -38.85
CA SER A 505 -8.32 23.47 -38.10
C SER A 505 -8.39 23.93 -36.64
N ILE A 506 -7.83 23.11 -35.75
CA ILE A 506 -7.66 23.39 -34.32
C ILE A 506 -6.30 22.85 -33.85
N ILE A 507 -5.66 23.52 -32.91
CA ILE A 507 -4.45 23.00 -32.26
C ILE A 507 -4.89 22.17 -31.05
N LEU A 508 -4.56 20.87 -31.05
CA LEU A 508 -4.90 19.96 -29.97
C LEU A 508 -3.62 19.38 -29.33
N PRO A 509 -3.57 19.26 -27.99
CA PRO A 509 -2.59 18.42 -27.33
C PRO A 509 -2.86 16.93 -27.57
N ALA A 510 -1.80 16.12 -27.45
CA ALA A 510 -1.97 14.66 -27.43
C ALA A 510 -2.79 14.24 -26.20
N GLY A 511 -3.74 13.33 -26.37
CA GLY A 511 -4.68 12.92 -25.31
C GLY A 511 -6.12 12.75 -25.79
N PHE A 512 -7.04 12.47 -24.86
CA PHE A 512 -8.46 12.30 -25.16
C PHE A 512 -9.23 13.62 -25.22
N HIS A 513 -10.11 13.79 -26.21
CA HIS A 513 -10.90 15.00 -26.47
C HIS A 513 -12.36 14.69 -26.77
N PRO A 514 -13.31 15.52 -26.26
CA PRO A 514 -14.72 15.50 -26.65
C PRO A 514 -14.89 15.33 -28.14
N ILE A 515 -15.73 14.41 -28.58
CA ILE A 515 -16.19 14.28 -29.95
C ILE A 515 -17.67 13.97 -29.93
N GLU A 516 -18.42 14.80 -30.64
CA GLU A 516 -19.83 14.61 -30.91
C GLU A 516 -20.07 14.85 -32.39
N VAL A 517 -20.84 13.95 -33.01
CA VAL A 517 -21.29 14.12 -34.39
C VAL A 517 -22.81 14.00 -34.40
N GLU A 518 -23.48 15.03 -34.89
CA GLU A 518 -24.93 15.04 -35.10
C GLU A 518 -25.19 15.11 -36.60
N ALA A 519 -25.98 14.20 -37.15
CA ALA A 519 -26.35 14.23 -38.56
C ALA A 519 -27.85 14.00 -38.77
N VAL A 520 -28.42 14.65 -39.80
CA VAL A 520 -29.80 14.50 -40.22
C VAL A 520 -29.83 14.03 -41.67
N GLN A 521 -30.45 12.87 -41.91
CA GLN A 521 -30.63 12.31 -43.23
C GLN A 521 -32.08 12.44 -43.69
N GLU A 522 -32.28 13.10 -44.84
CA GLU A 522 -33.60 13.50 -45.34
C GLU A 522 -34.18 12.57 -46.42
N ARG A 523 -33.34 11.78 -47.11
CA ARG A 523 -33.75 10.98 -48.28
C ARG A 523 -33.04 9.61 -48.30
N GLU A 524 -33.58 8.67 -49.10
CA GLU A 524 -32.88 7.41 -49.38
C GLU A 524 -31.63 7.66 -50.21
N GLY A 525 -30.54 6.96 -49.87
CA GLY A 525 -29.20 7.24 -50.38
C GLY A 525 -28.57 8.49 -49.76
N GLY A 526 -27.29 8.40 -49.42
CA GLY A 526 -26.52 9.49 -48.83
C GLY A 526 -25.33 8.98 -48.05
N HIS A 527 -24.47 9.89 -47.63
CA HIS A 527 -23.27 9.57 -46.87
C HIS A 527 -23.00 10.59 -45.77
N LEU A 528 -22.23 10.14 -44.78
CA LEU A 528 -21.57 10.95 -43.76
C LEU A 528 -20.15 10.42 -43.60
N ARG A 529 -19.17 11.29 -43.79
CA ARG A 529 -17.76 11.00 -43.58
C ARG A 529 -17.12 12.09 -42.72
N VAL A 530 -16.44 11.67 -41.67
CA VAL A 530 -15.58 12.53 -40.85
C VAL A 530 -14.13 12.07 -41.01
N SER A 531 -13.31 12.93 -41.60
CA SER A 531 -11.88 12.72 -41.77
C SER A 531 -11.09 13.80 -41.03
N TRP A 532 -9.79 13.54 -40.83
CA TRP A 532 -8.88 14.52 -40.27
C TRP A 532 -7.53 14.53 -41.00
N VAL A 533 -6.82 15.64 -40.88
CA VAL A 533 -5.42 15.79 -41.29
C VAL A 533 -4.61 16.02 -40.03
N ARG A 534 -3.76 15.04 -39.68
CA ARG A 534 -2.82 15.13 -38.55
C ARG A 534 -1.56 15.91 -38.98
N PRO A 535 -0.77 16.44 -38.03
CA PRO A 535 0.53 17.01 -38.34
C PRO A 535 1.37 16.02 -39.17
N TRP A 536 1.82 16.45 -40.36
CA TRP A 536 2.74 15.69 -41.24
C TRP A 536 2.17 14.42 -41.89
N VAL A 537 0.84 14.22 -41.87
CA VAL A 537 0.14 13.07 -42.49
C VAL A 537 -0.86 13.57 -43.55
N GLU A 538 -1.18 12.75 -44.54
CA GLU A 538 -2.27 13.02 -45.50
C GLU A 538 -3.66 12.83 -44.83
N GLU A 539 -4.72 13.29 -45.49
CA GLU A 539 -6.09 13.14 -44.97
C GLU A 539 -6.48 11.66 -44.83
N GLU A 540 -6.99 11.29 -43.66
CA GLU A 540 -7.47 9.94 -43.37
C GLU A 540 -8.81 10.01 -42.63
N VAL A 541 -9.61 8.95 -42.74
CA VAL A 541 -10.85 8.79 -41.99
C VAL A 541 -10.52 8.64 -40.51
N VAL A 542 -11.35 9.19 -39.63
CA VAL A 542 -11.24 8.93 -38.19
C VAL A 542 -11.74 7.51 -37.89
N LEU A 543 -10.80 6.58 -37.66
CA LEU A 543 -11.03 5.15 -37.47
C LEU A 543 -11.16 4.75 -35.98
N SER A 544 -11.53 3.50 -35.73
CA SER A 544 -11.79 2.96 -34.38
C SER A 544 -10.61 2.96 -33.42
N ASP A 545 -9.38 2.97 -33.94
CA ASP A 545 -8.15 2.98 -33.12
C ASP A 545 -7.99 4.28 -32.31
N VAL A 546 -8.67 5.35 -32.72
CA VAL A 546 -8.68 6.64 -32.04
C VAL A 546 -10.05 7.02 -31.46
N LEU A 547 -11.07 6.17 -31.58
CA LEU A 547 -12.42 6.43 -31.07
C LEU A 547 -12.78 5.51 -29.91
N TYR A 548 -13.35 6.05 -28.83
CA TYR A 548 -13.68 5.27 -27.63
C TYR A 548 -15.06 5.61 -27.08
N VAL A 549 -15.80 4.59 -26.64
CA VAL A 549 -17.19 4.70 -26.18
C VAL A 549 -17.32 5.45 -24.85
N PRO A 550 -16.47 5.20 -23.84
CA PRO A 550 -16.52 5.98 -22.61
C PRO A 550 -16.23 7.47 -22.90
N LYS A 551 -16.95 8.37 -22.24
CA LYS A 551 -16.62 9.81 -22.25
C LYS A 551 -15.43 10.03 -21.31
N LEU A 552 -14.23 10.15 -21.87
CA LEU A 552 -12.94 10.18 -21.15
C LEU A 552 -12.41 11.60 -20.94
N TYR A 553 -13.30 12.59 -20.84
CA TYR A 553 -12.97 13.99 -21.13
C TYR A 553 -12.67 14.89 -19.95
N GLY A 554 -11.99 15.99 -20.30
CA GLY A 554 -12.08 17.31 -19.65
C GLY A 554 -11.05 17.57 -18.58
N HIS A 555 -10.38 16.51 -18.15
CA HIS A 555 -9.70 16.46 -16.88
C HIS A 555 -8.23 16.06 -17.01
N GLY A 556 -7.39 16.57 -16.09
CA GLY A 556 -5.95 16.39 -16.13
C GLY A 556 -5.18 17.65 -16.51
N LEU A 557 -3.86 17.60 -16.36
CA LEU A 557 -2.97 18.73 -16.61
C LEU A 557 -2.13 18.52 -17.87
N LEU A 558 -1.75 19.60 -18.54
CA LEU A 558 -0.80 19.55 -19.64
C LEU A 558 0.60 19.26 -19.09
N GLY A 559 1.06 18.01 -19.25
CA GLY A 559 2.40 17.56 -18.90
C GLY A 559 3.42 17.88 -19.99
N MET A 560 4.53 18.49 -19.59
CA MET A 560 5.66 18.82 -20.45
C MET A 560 6.92 18.13 -19.93
N TYR A 561 7.40 17.15 -20.69
CA TYR A 561 8.46 16.23 -20.28
C TYR A 561 9.80 16.66 -20.89
N ARG A 562 10.86 16.68 -20.08
CA ARG A 562 12.22 17.03 -20.49
C ARG A 562 13.23 16.03 -19.97
N ALA A 563 14.31 15.84 -20.72
CA ALA A 563 15.44 15.04 -20.28
C ALA A 563 16.33 15.86 -19.33
N GLY A 564 16.78 15.26 -18.23
CA GLY A 564 17.51 15.93 -17.16
C GLY A 564 16.60 16.46 -16.05
N THR A 565 17.19 16.90 -14.94
CA THR A 565 16.47 17.27 -13.70
C THR A 565 15.98 18.72 -13.67
N THR A 566 16.10 19.44 -14.79
CA THR A 566 15.79 20.87 -14.87
C THR A 566 14.65 21.12 -15.89
N TRP A 567 13.93 22.22 -15.74
CA TRP A 567 12.73 22.54 -16.55
C TRP A 567 12.98 23.53 -17.70
N ASP A 568 14.24 23.87 -17.95
CA ASP A 568 14.70 24.73 -19.03
C ASP A 568 14.81 23.99 -20.38
N GLY A 569 14.59 24.73 -21.47
CA GLY A 569 14.59 24.20 -22.84
C GLY A 569 13.24 23.69 -23.33
N GLU A 570 13.20 23.27 -24.60
CA GLU A 570 11.99 22.75 -25.24
C GLU A 570 11.66 21.35 -24.72
N PRO A 571 10.40 21.09 -24.31
CA PRO A 571 9.96 19.76 -23.91
C PRO A 571 10.02 18.78 -25.08
N ALA A 572 10.46 17.56 -24.77
CA ALA A 572 10.52 16.45 -25.72
C ALA A 572 9.13 15.85 -25.97
N VAL A 573 8.25 15.87 -24.96
CA VAL A 573 6.87 15.40 -25.06
C VAL A 573 5.94 16.43 -24.40
N ARG A 574 4.80 16.69 -25.06
CA ARG A 574 3.68 17.49 -24.54
C ARG A 574 2.40 16.68 -24.66
N GLN A 575 1.72 16.41 -23.55
CA GLN A 575 0.51 15.59 -23.52
C GLN A 575 -0.41 15.99 -22.37
N LEU A 576 -1.69 15.60 -22.45
CA LEU A 576 -2.60 15.67 -21.32
C LEU A 576 -2.38 14.46 -20.42
N ASP A 577 -2.06 14.72 -19.14
CA ASP A 577 -1.95 13.70 -18.11
C ASP A 577 -3.19 13.74 -17.22
N PRO A 578 -4.07 12.72 -17.30
CA PRO A 578 -5.26 12.66 -16.47
C PRO A 578 -4.94 12.44 -14.98
N PHE A 579 -3.78 11.85 -14.68
CA PHE A 579 -3.33 11.56 -13.32
C PHE A 579 -1.97 12.20 -13.05
N ILE A 580 -1.79 12.65 -11.81
CA ILE A 580 -0.47 13.02 -11.31
C ILE A 580 0.18 11.77 -10.75
N ALA A 581 0.99 11.13 -11.59
CA ALA A 581 1.75 9.92 -11.29
C ALA A 581 3.07 9.92 -12.07
N PRO A 582 4.08 9.13 -11.66
CA PRO A 582 5.29 8.95 -12.46
C PRO A 582 4.92 8.35 -13.82
N ASN A 583 5.23 9.06 -14.90
CA ASN A 583 4.98 8.57 -16.26
C ASN A 583 6.27 8.66 -17.08
N ASP A 584 6.99 7.55 -17.23
CA ASP A 584 8.30 7.55 -17.89
C ASP A 584 8.16 7.43 -19.41
N VAL A 585 7.52 8.44 -20.02
CA VAL A 585 7.44 8.57 -21.49
C VAL A 585 8.83 8.81 -22.09
N LEU A 586 9.80 9.22 -21.27
CA LEU A 586 11.20 9.41 -21.66
C LEU A 586 12.06 8.21 -21.21
N SER A 587 12.87 7.67 -22.13
CA SER A 587 13.85 6.61 -21.82
C SER A 587 15.10 7.10 -21.07
N ALA A 588 15.00 8.24 -20.37
CA ALA A 588 16.11 8.88 -19.67
C ALA A 588 16.16 8.45 -18.20
N SER A 589 17.37 8.22 -17.66
CA SER A 589 17.57 7.89 -16.24
C SER A 589 17.24 9.05 -15.30
N SER A 590 17.24 10.27 -15.83
CA SER A 590 16.88 11.49 -15.11
C SER A 590 16.01 12.35 -16.03
N TYR A 591 14.90 12.85 -15.51
CA TYR A 591 13.94 13.64 -16.27
C TYR A 591 13.22 14.65 -15.37
N SER A 592 12.53 15.60 -16.00
CA SER A 592 11.70 16.57 -15.32
C SER A 592 10.34 16.67 -16.03
N ILE A 593 9.30 16.89 -15.23
CA ILE A 593 7.94 17.08 -15.71
C ILE A 593 7.43 18.39 -15.14
N GLU A 594 6.80 19.17 -16.01
CA GLU A 594 6.02 20.35 -15.64
C GLU A 594 4.57 20.14 -16.07
N TRP A 595 3.67 20.07 -15.10
CA TRP A 595 2.23 20.02 -15.32
C TRP A 595 1.63 21.43 -15.18
N LEU A 596 0.85 21.84 -16.18
CA LEU A 596 0.15 23.12 -16.21
C LEU A 596 -1.35 22.94 -16.44
N GLY A 597 -2.17 23.74 -15.78
CA GLY A 597 -3.59 23.79 -16.06
C GLY A 597 -4.37 24.58 -15.02
N LYS A 598 -5.62 24.17 -14.81
CA LYS A 598 -6.51 24.70 -13.78
C LYS A 598 -6.87 23.61 -12.78
N ILE A 599 -7.11 24.02 -11.53
CA ILE A 599 -7.79 23.21 -10.53
C ILE A 599 -9.12 23.88 -10.18
N TYR A 600 -10.20 23.10 -10.13
CA TYR A 600 -11.48 23.59 -9.63
C TYR A 600 -11.53 23.48 -8.11
N ILE A 601 -11.83 24.60 -7.46
CA ILE A 601 -11.98 24.71 -6.02
C ILE A 601 -13.47 24.78 -5.72
N PRO A 602 -14.05 23.72 -5.12
CA PRO A 602 -15.49 23.63 -4.91
C PRO A 602 -15.99 24.50 -3.76
N LEU A 603 -15.11 24.98 -2.88
CA LEU A 603 -15.49 25.80 -1.73
C LEU A 603 -14.42 26.85 -1.43
N SER A 604 -14.82 28.11 -1.25
CA SER A 604 -13.88 29.14 -0.77
C SER A 604 -13.38 28.81 0.64
N GLY A 605 -12.07 28.76 0.88
CA GLY A 605 -11.56 28.42 2.20
C GLY A 605 -10.06 28.11 2.26
N PRO A 606 -9.56 27.76 3.47
CA PRO A 606 -8.19 27.30 3.65
C PRO A 606 -8.05 25.85 3.17
N TYR A 607 -7.22 25.64 2.17
CA TYR A 607 -6.82 24.31 1.69
C TYR A 607 -5.44 23.97 2.22
N ALA A 608 -5.22 22.69 2.56
CA ALA A 608 -3.88 22.13 2.57
C ALA A 608 -3.67 21.36 1.27
N PHE A 609 -2.50 21.53 0.65
CA PHE A 609 -2.06 20.70 -0.46
C PHE A 609 -0.78 19.97 -0.06
N GLY A 610 -0.66 18.72 -0.48
CA GLY A 610 0.48 17.86 -0.18
C GLY A 610 1.02 17.19 -1.42
N THR A 611 2.31 16.92 -1.44
CA THR A 611 2.95 16.07 -2.47
C THR A 611 3.74 14.97 -1.80
N VAL A 612 3.68 13.75 -2.34
CA VAL A 612 4.66 12.70 -2.05
C VAL A 612 5.60 12.64 -3.25
N SER A 613 6.91 12.84 -3.09
CA SER A 613 7.85 12.71 -4.20
C SER A 613 9.16 11.99 -3.86
N ASP A 614 9.69 11.30 -4.87
CA ASP A 614 11.05 10.75 -4.98
C ASP A 614 11.49 10.96 -6.45
N ASP A 615 12.42 11.86 -6.78
CA ASP A 615 13.22 12.70 -5.87
C ASP A 615 12.45 13.92 -5.34
N GLY A 616 12.14 14.93 -6.17
CA GLY A 616 11.65 16.21 -5.64
C GLY A 616 10.61 16.92 -6.50
N SER A 617 9.76 17.73 -5.84
CA SER A 617 8.65 18.43 -6.48
C SER A 617 8.31 19.81 -5.88
N TYR A 618 7.62 20.65 -6.65
CA TYR A 618 7.16 21.98 -6.26
C TYR A 618 5.76 22.24 -6.78
N LEU A 619 4.83 22.60 -5.90
CA LEU A 619 3.44 22.93 -6.27
C LEU A 619 3.19 24.44 -6.15
N TYR A 620 2.71 25.03 -7.24
CA TYR A 620 2.26 26.41 -7.30
C TYR A 620 0.76 26.48 -7.57
N LEU A 621 0.06 27.35 -6.86
CA LEU A 621 -1.34 27.70 -7.08
C LEU A 621 -1.46 29.22 -7.24
N ASP A 622 -2.09 29.69 -8.31
CA ASP A 622 -2.15 31.11 -8.71
C ASP A 622 -0.78 31.82 -8.71
N GLY A 623 0.27 31.07 -9.08
CA GLY A 623 1.65 31.55 -9.08
C GLY A 623 2.33 31.62 -7.70
N GLN A 624 1.62 31.32 -6.60
CA GLN A 624 2.20 31.21 -5.26
C GLN A 624 2.73 29.79 -5.03
N LEU A 625 3.98 29.67 -4.56
CA LEU A 625 4.53 28.38 -4.10
C LEU A 625 3.81 27.93 -2.83
N VAL A 626 3.10 26.80 -2.90
CA VAL A 626 2.33 26.23 -1.79
C VAL A 626 3.10 25.08 -1.15
N VAL A 627 3.64 24.16 -1.94
CA VAL A 627 4.41 23.00 -1.45
C VAL A 627 5.81 23.05 -2.02
N ASP A 628 6.81 23.10 -1.14
CA ASP A 628 8.22 22.89 -1.47
C ASP A 628 8.65 21.51 -0.97
N ASN A 629 8.59 20.54 -1.88
CA ASN A 629 9.12 19.19 -1.68
C ASN A 629 10.38 18.96 -2.53
N GLY A 630 11.21 20.00 -2.64
CA GLY A 630 12.45 19.93 -3.42
C GLY A 630 13.59 19.17 -2.71
N GLY A 631 14.62 18.86 -3.50
CA GLY A 631 15.83 18.16 -3.07
C GLY A 631 15.90 16.72 -3.60
N HIS A 632 17.05 16.07 -3.39
CA HIS A 632 17.20 14.64 -3.65
C HIS A 632 16.88 13.86 -2.38
N HIS A 633 15.81 13.08 -2.41
CA HIS A 633 15.34 12.28 -1.29
C HIS A 633 14.42 11.16 -1.79
N GLY A 634 14.37 10.04 -1.06
CA GLY A 634 13.36 9.01 -1.30
C GLY A 634 11.94 9.49 -0.99
N ASP A 635 10.97 8.58 -1.09
CA ASP A 635 9.54 8.85 -0.83
C ASP A 635 9.29 9.67 0.45
N VAL A 636 8.95 10.96 0.29
CA VAL A 636 8.63 11.87 1.39
C VAL A 636 7.39 12.70 1.07
N TYR A 637 6.46 12.74 2.02
CA TYR A 637 5.31 13.65 2.01
C TYR A 637 5.69 15.03 2.56
N ARG A 638 5.33 16.10 1.86
CA ARG A 638 5.33 17.47 2.40
C ARG A 638 4.06 18.21 2.00
N GLU A 639 3.66 19.14 2.84
CA GLU A 639 2.43 19.91 2.67
C GLU A 639 2.63 21.41 2.89
N GLY A 640 1.70 22.17 2.34
CA GLY A 640 1.55 23.60 2.59
C GLY A 640 0.10 24.02 2.50
N ARG A 641 -0.19 25.24 2.96
CA ARG A 641 -1.55 25.76 3.06
C ARG A 641 -1.72 27.03 2.24
N ILE A 642 -2.89 27.19 1.64
CA ILE A 642 -3.26 28.37 0.86
C ILE A 642 -4.75 28.67 1.04
N GLN A 643 -5.11 29.94 0.99
CA GLN A 643 -6.50 30.38 0.96
C GLN A 643 -6.93 30.50 -0.50
N LEU A 644 -8.00 29.82 -0.89
CA LEU A 644 -8.54 29.86 -2.25
C LEU A 644 -10.00 30.32 -2.23
N GLU A 645 -10.44 30.90 -3.33
CA GLU A 645 -11.83 31.22 -3.58
C GLU A 645 -12.50 30.05 -4.31
N GLU A 646 -13.82 30.04 -4.39
CA GLU A 646 -14.53 29.04 -5.19
C GLU A 646 -14.34 29.34 -6.67
N GLY A 647 -14.07 28.31 -7.47
CA GLY A 647 -13.88 28.42 -8.92
C GLY A 647 -12.53 27.90 -9.40
N PHE A 648 -12.14 28.32 -10.60
CA PHE A 648 -10.92 27.83 -11.26
C PHE A 648 -9.69 28.62 -10.85
N HIS A 649 -8.69 27.91 -10.32
CA HIS A 649 -7.38 28.45 -9.95
C HIS A 649 -6.29 27.90 -10.87
N ASP A 650 -5.25 28.68 -11.12
CA ASP A 650 -4.09 28.19 -11.87
C ASP A 650 -3.32 27.17 -11.03
N ILE A 651 -2.99 26.02 -11.61
CA ILE A 651 -2.13 25.01 -10.98
C ILE A 651 -0.90 24.75 -11.85
N ARG A 652 0.26 24.75 -11.21
CA ARG A 652 1.54 24.38 -11.81
C ARG A 652 2.31 23.47 -10.87
N LEU A 653 2.55 22.24 -11.30
CA LEU A 653 3.31 21.24 -10.54
C LEU A 653 4.60 20.90 -11.28
N LEU A 654 5.73 21.02 -10.59
CA LEU A 654 7.05 20.68 -11.08
C LEU A 654 7.53 19.43 -10.37
N TYR A 655 8.07 18.46 -11.10
CA TYR A 655 8.67 17.25 -10.55
C TYR A 655 9.95 16.91 -11.31
N PHE A 656 10.96 16.37 -10.62
CA PHE A 656 12.16 15.82 -11.25
C PHE A 656 12.57 14.52 -10.58
N GLN A 657 13.24 13.69 -11.38
CA GLN A 657 13.77 12.41 -10.95
C GLN A 657 15.23 12.26 -11.32
N ASP A 658 16.08 11.78 -10.39
CA ASP A 658 17.52 11.56 -10.61
C ASP A 658 18.00 10.16 -10.14
N GLY A 659 17.20 9.15 -10.44
CA GLY A 659 17.49 7.74 -10.17
C GLY A 659 17.05 7.28 -8.77
N GLY A 660 16.95 5.96 -8.57
CA GLY A 660 16.40 5.40 -7.32
C GLY A 660 14.93 4.99 -7.46
N GLY A 661 14.15 5.14 -6.38
CA GLY A 661 12.69 5.01 -6.43
C GLY A 661 12.08 6.16 -7.21
N ARG A 662 10.82 6.05 -7.63
CA ARG A 662 10.14 7.13 -8.37
C ARG A 662 8.73 7.26 -7.85
N LYS A 663 8.37 8.45 -7.41
CA LYS A 663 7.04 8.71 -6.87
C LYS A 663 6.65 10.15 -7.08
N ILE A 664 5.40 10.36 -7.48
CA ILE A 664 4.75 11.67 -7.43
C ILE A 664 3.25 11.44 -7.23
N GLU A 665 2.71 11.99 -6.15
CA GLU A 665 1.27 11.96 -5.84
C GLU A 665 0.89 13.36 -5.34
N LEU A 666 -0.32 13.82 -5.71
CA LEU A 666 -0.85 15.12 -5.31
C LEU A 666 -2.07 14.95 -4.41
N TYR A 667 -2.01 15.52 -3.22
CA TYR A 667 -3.05 15.46 -2.22
C TYR A 667 -3.61 16.84 -1.90
N TRP A 668 -4.85 16.87 -1.44
CA TRP A 668 -5.46 18.05 -0.83
C TRP A 668 -6.25 17.70 0.43
N THR A 669 -6.49 18.72 1.24
CA THR A 669 -7.43 18.68 2.36
C THR A 669 -8.30 19.92 2.22
N PRO A 670 -9.48 19.79 1.58
CA PRO A 670 -10.42 20.90 1.47
C PRO A 670 -10.95 21.34 2.85
N PRO A 671 -11.47 22.57 2.98
CA PRO A 671 -12.06 23.04 4.22
C PRO A 671 -13.15 22.09 4.71
N GLY A 672 -12.99 21.54 5.92
CA GLY A 672 -13.97 20.62 6.51
C GLY A 672 -14.04 19.23 5.87
N ASN A 673 -13.13 18.88 4.95
CA ASN A 673 -13.13 17.58 4.26
C ASN A 673 -11.85 16.77 4.59
N PRO A 674 -11.89 15.44 4.47
CA PRO A 674 -10.73 14.60 4.76
C PRO A 674 -9.60 14.79 3.75
N HIS A 675 -8.39 14.50 4.21
CA HIS A 675 -7.20 14.42 3.37
C HIS A 675 -7.38 13.32 2.31
N SER A 676 -7.23 13.68 1.04
CA SER A 676 -7.44 12.78 -0.09
C SER A 676 -6.53 13.13 -1.26
N GLN A 677 -6.32 12.20 -2.18
CA GLN A 677 -5.66 12.50 -3.45
C GLN A 677 -6.54 13.48 -4.24
N VAL A 678 -5.94 14.47 -4.91
CA VAL A 678 -6.71 15.39 -5.77
C VAL A 678 -7.35 14.56 -6.89
N PRO A 679 -8.69 14.53 -7.00
CA PRO A 679 -9.35 13.78 -8.06
C PRO A 679 -8.96 14.35 -9.43
N PRO A 680 -8.71 13.50 -10.44
CA PRO A 680 -8.52 13.93 -11.82
C PRO A 680 -9.59 14.92 -12.27
N GLU A 681 -10.84 14.69 -11.87
CA GLU A 681 -12.02 15.49 -12.21
C GLU A 681 -11.92 16.95 -11.73
N GLN A 682 -11.02 17.23 -10.80
CA GLN A 682 -10.75 18.59 -10.31
C GLN A 682 -9.63 19.28 -11.09
N LEU A 683 -8.88 18.56 -11.91
CA LEU A 683 -7.77 19.09 -12.72
C LEU A 683 -8.24 19.29 -14.14
N PHE A 684 -7.82 20.38 -14.80
CA PHE A 684 -8.25 20.73 -16.15
C PHE A 684 -7.08 21.30 -16.95
N PRO A 685 -7.06 21.14 -18.28
CA PRO A 685 -5.99 21.70 -19.11
C PRO A 685 -6.01 23.24 -19.13
N PRO A 686 -4.92 23.88 -19.56
CA PRO A 686 -4.88 25.34 -19.69
C PRO A 686 -5.80 25.82 -20.83
N GLY A 687 -6.41 27.00 -20.65
CA GLY A 687 -7.17 27.68 -21.72
C GLY A 687 -8.66 27.34 -21.82
N VAL A 688 -9.21 26.48 -20.95
CA VAL A 688 -10.65 26.18 -20.96
C VAL A 688 -11.44 27.33 -20.30
N GLU A 689 -12.14 28.15 -21.09
CA GLU A 689 -13.24 28.99 -20.60
C GLU A 689 -14.44 28.08 -20.32
N LEU A 690 -14.43 27.42 -19.17
CA LEU A 690 -15.59 26.69 -18.71
C LEU A 690 -16.64 27.70 -18.25
N THR A 691 -17.77 27.76 -18.95
CA THR A 691 -18.98 28.35 -18.36
C THR A 691 -19.20 27.62 -17.04
N ILE A 692 -19.14 28.37 -15.93
CA ILE A 692 -19.51 27.90 -14.61
C ILE A 692 -20.82 27.12 -14.80
N PRO A 693 -20.83 25.78 -14.62
CA PRO A 693 -22.09 25.06 -14.56
C PRO A 693 -22.96 25.85 -13.57
N PRO A 694 -24.24 26.14 -13.89
CA PRO A 694 -25.09 26.88 -12.95
C PRO A 694 -24.85 26.25 -11.58
N PRO A 695 -24.51 27.05 -10.55
CA PRO A 695 -24.10 26.50 -9.28
C PRO A 695 -25.11 25.42 -8.95
N LEU A 696 -24.62 24.18 -8.74
CA LEU A 696 -25.42 23.20 -8.01
C LEU A 696 -26.00 23.99 -6.85
N PRO A 697 -27.34 24.02 -6.68
CA PRO A 697 -27.96 24.90 -5.70
C PRO A 697 -27.13 24.77 -4.44
N THR A 698 -26.44 25.85 -4.08
CA THR A 698 -25.51 25.85 -2.96
C THR A 698 -26.27 25.17 -1.84
N PRO A 699 -25.71 24.17 -1.14
CA PRO A 699 -26.19 23.91 0.19
C PRO A 699 -26.05 25.29 0.85
N VAL A 700 -27.18 25.96 1.02
CA VAL A 700 -27.28 27.03 2.01
C VAL A 700 -26.61 26.38 3.22
N PRO A 701 -25.58 26.98 3.85
CA PRO A 701 -25.14 26.49 5.14
C PRO A 701 -26.39 26.54 5.97
N ALA A 702 -27.07 25.41 6.06
CA ALA A 702 -28.39 25.39 6.60
C ALA A 702 -28.06 25.52 8.07
N THR A 703 -28.38 26.71 8.58
CA THR A 703 -28.11 27.09 9.95
C THR A 703 -28.56 25.91 10.79
N LEU A 704 -27.61 25.32 11.52
CA LEU A 704 -27.91 24.25 12.47
C LEU A 704 -29.16 24.67 13.23
N PRO A 705 -30.14 23.77 13.43
CA PRO A 705 -31.43 24.13 13.97
C PRO A 705 -31.25 24.98 15.22
N THR A 706 -31.71 26.24 15.16
CA THR A 706 -31.71 27.09 16.35
C THR A 706 -32.74 26.53 17.32
N PRO A 707 -32.38 26.33 18.61
CA PRO A 707 -33.31 25.90 19.65
C PRO A 707 -34.64 26.67 19.56
N PRO A 708 -35.80 26.01 19.44
CA PRO A 708 -37.07 26.72 19.43
C PRO A 708 -37.26 27.46 20.76
N ALA A 709 -37.49 28.77 20.71
CA ALA A 709 -37.70 29.63 21.89
C ALA A 709 -38.95 29.25 22.72
N SER A 710 -39.77 28.34 22.21
CA SER A 710 -40.92 27.76 22.89
C SER A 710 -41.37 26.47 22.17
N ALA A 711 -40.67 25.36 22.43
CA ALA A 711 -41.11 24.01 22.05
C ALA A 711 -42.41 23.65 22.79
N THR A 712 -43.47 23.30 22.06
CA THR A 712 -44.81 22.99 22.62
C THR A 712 -45.36 21.63 22.19
N ALA A 713 -44.56 20.76 21.58
CA ALA A 713 -45.02 19.45 21.08
C ALA A 713 -44.84 18.28 22.06
N ILE A 714 -43.89 18.37 23.00
CA ILE A 714 -43.61 17.33 24.00
C ILE A 714 -43.64 18.00 25.37
N GLY A 715 -44.40 17.47 26.33
CA GLY A 715 -44.55 18.03 27.68
C GLY A 715 -43.25 18.06 28.52
N GLY A 716 -42.17 17.48 27.98
CA GLY A 716 -40.87 17.29 28.62
C GLY A 716 -40.31 15.87 28.40
N VAL A 717 -38.99 15.74 28.47
CA VAL A 717 -38.26 14.46 28.42
C VAL A 717 -37.69 14.19 29.82
N ALA A 718 -38.02 13.05 30.41
CA ALA A 718 -37.58 12.66 31.75
C ALA A 718 -36.57 11.52 31.68
N PHE A 719 -35.41 11.66 32.33
CA PHE A 719 -34.46 10.56 32.51
C PHE A 719 -35.07 9.50 33.43
N GLU A 720 -35.07 8.23 33.00
CA GLU A 720 -35.60 7.11 33.80
C GLU A 720 -34.50 6.23 34.40
N GLY A 721 -33.36 6.12 33.74
CA GLY A 721 -32.25 5.30 34.22
C GLY A 721 -31.17 5.06 33.19
N SER A 722 -30.07 4.45 33.63
CA SER A 722 -28.97 4.04 32.76
C SER A 722 -28.33 2.76 33.26
N TRP A 723 -27.80 1.94 32.36
CA TRP A 723 -27.06 0.72 32.69
C TRP A 723 -25.89 0.51 31.74
N GLY A 724 -24.91 -0.26 32.20
CA GLY A 724 -23.66 -0.50 31.48
C GLY A 724 -22.46 0.19 32.10
N GLU A 725 -21.29 -0.41 31.90
CA GLU A 725 -19.98 0.12 32.25
C GLU A 725 -18.92 -0.47 31.30
N LEU A 726 -17.72 0.12 31.27
CA LEU A 726 -16.62 -0.37 30.43
C LEU A 726 -16.24 -1.80 30.80
N GLY A 727 -16.31 -2.72 29.83
CA GLY A 727 -15.85 -4.10 30.01
C GLY A 727 -16.32 -5.06 28.92
N ASP A 728 -16.05 -6.35 29.14
CA ASP A 728 -16.42 -7.46 28.27
C ASP A 728 -17.26 -8.53 29.00
N GLY A 729 -17.65 -8.29 30.26
CA GLY A 729 -18.54 -9.14 31.04
C GLY A 729 -20.02 -8.98 30.68
N PRO A 730 -20.92 -9.78 31.30
CA PRO A 730 -22.37 -9.64 31.16
C PRO A 730 -22.86 -8.25 31.56
N GLY A 731 -23.62 -7.60 30.68
CA GLY A 731 -24.14 -6.24 30.90
C GLY A 731 -23.10 -5.11 30.82
N GLN A 732 -21.84 -5.41 30.47
CA GLN A 732 -20.77 -4.43 30.24
C GLN A 732 -20.60 -4.17 28.74
N PHE A 733 -20.13 -2.98 28.39
CA PHE A 733 -19.92 -2.55 27.01
C PHE A 733 -18.52 -2.04 26.77
N LYS A 734 -18.03 -2.13 25.53
CA LYS A 734 -16.81 -1.42 25.11
C LYS A 734 -17.15 -0.26 24.19
N GLU A 735 -17.96 -0.47 23.16
CA GLU A 735 -18.45 0.61 22.29
C GLU A 735 -19.86 0.27 21.83
N PRO A 736 -20.89 0.57 22.64
CA PRO A 736 -22.28 0.36 22.21
C PRO A 736 -22.62 1.40 21.13
N ARG A 737 -23.01 0.96 19.93
CA ARG A 737 -23.34 1.85 18.79
C ARG A 737 -24.79 1.75 18.37
N GLY A 738 -25.29 0.59 17.97
CA GLY A 738 -26.70 0.40 17.59
C GLY A 738 -27.61 0.03 18.76
N VAL A 739 -28.89 0.46 18.70
CA VAL A 739 -29.94 0.12 19.68
C VAL A 739 -31.26 -0.14 18.98
N ALA A 740 -31.84 -1.34 19.15
CA ALA A 740 -33.22 -1.63 18.75
C ALA A 740 -34.04 -2.10 19.94
N VAL A 741 -35.36 -1.87 19.89
CA VAL A 741 -36.26 -2.22 20.99
C VAL A 741 -37.47 -2.96 20.44
N SER A 742 -37.83 -4.08 21.08
CA SER A 742 -39.02 -4.84 20.71
C SER A 742 -40.30 -4.19 21.25
N LEU A 743 -41.45 -4.60 20.70
CA LEU A 743 -42.78 -4.20 21.19
C LEU A 743 -43.02 -4.52 22.69
N GLU A 744 -42.33 -5.53 23.19
CA GLU A 744 -42.43 -6.00 24.57
C GLU A 744 -41.56 -5.18 25.54
N GLY A 745 -40.65 -4.36 24.99
CA GLY A 745 -39.69 -3.55 25.72
C GLY A 745 -38.31 -4.20 25.89
N THR A 746 -38.00 -5.25 25.13
CA THR A 746 -36.69 -5.89 25.13
C THR A 746 -35.70 -5.04 24.33
N VAL A 747 -34.57 -4.67 24.91
CA VAL A 747 -33.57 -3.79 24.31
C VAL A 747 -32.38 -4.61 23.79
N TYR A 748 -32.07 -4.47 22.51
CA TYR A 748 -30.93 -5.11 21.84
C TYR A 748 -29.88 -4.04 21.56
N VAL A 749 -28.61 -4.35 21.82
CA VAL A 749 -27.50 -3.39 21.70
C VAL A 749 -26.35 -4.04 20.96
N ALA A 750 -25.86 -3.38 19.91
CA ALA A 750 -24.63 -3.76 19.23
C ALA A 750 -23.44 -3.19 20.00
N ASP A 751 -22.67 -4.06 20.65
CA ASP A 751 -21.45 -3.71 21.35
C ASP A 751 -20.28 -3.92 20.41
N THR A 752 -20.13 -2.97 19.49
CA THR A 752 -19.20 -2.98 18.36
C THR A 752 -17.78 -3.30 18.80
N GLY A 753 -17.31 -2.65 19.88
CA GLY A 753 -15.95 -2.83 20.38
C GLY A 753 -15.62 -4.24 20.90
N ASN A 754 -16.65 -5.05 21.18
CA ASN A 754 -16.54 -6.43 21.65
C ASN A 754 -17.07 -7.47 20.63
N GLY A 755 -17.52 -7.05 19.44
CA GLY A 755 -17.99 -7.96 18.39
C GLY A 755 -19.19 -8.81 18.80
N ARG A 756 -20.20 -8.22 19.46
CA ARG A 756 -21.35 -8.96 20.02
C ARG A 756 -22.63 -8.14 20.11
N VAL A 757 -23.76 -8.83 20.28
CA VAL A 757 -25.06 -8.24 20.63
C VAL A 757 -25.39 -8.59 22.08
N LEU A 758 -25.84 -7.60 22.87
CA LEU A 758 -26.38 -7.79 24.22
C LEU A 758 -27.87 -7.49 24.23
N VAL A 759 -28.60 -8.19 25.10
CA VAL A 759 -30.05 -8.06 25.26
C VAL A 759 -30.41 -7.77 26.71
N PHE A 760 -31.30 -6.82 26.91
CA PHE A 760 -31.79 -6.36 28.20
C PHE A 760 -33.31 -6.33 28.22
N ASP A 761 -33.90 -6.38 29.41
CA ASP A 761 -35.31 -6.05 29.58
C ASP A 761 -35.55 -4.53 29.67
N ALA A 762 -36.82 -4.13 29.78
CA ALA A 762 -37.23 -2.73 29.86
C ALA A 762 -36.74 -1.98 31.11
N SER A 763 -36.19 -2.70 32.10
CA SER A 763 -35.60 -2.14 33.33
C SER A 763 -34.07 -1.98 33.23
N GLY A 764 -33.46 -2.51 32.17
CA GLY A 764 -32.01 -2.54 31.99
C GLY A 764 -31.34 -3.77 32.60
N GLU A 765 -32.10 -4.80 33.00
CA GLU A 765 -31.52 -6.06 33.47
C GLU A 765 -30.96 -6.86 32.28
N PHE A 766 -29.70 -7.31 32.38
CA PHE A 766 -29.07 -8.13 31.35
C PHE A 766 -29.75 -9.49 31.24
N LEU A 767 -30.19 -9.85 30.04
CA LEU A 767 -30.85 -11.12 29.75
C LEU A 767 -29.89 -12.12 29.11
N LYS A 768 -29.22 -11.73 28.01
CA LYS A 768 -28.38 -12.64 27.20
C LYS A 768 -27.45 -11.87 26.26
N GLN A 769 -26.48 -12.57 25.68
CA GLN A 769 -25.57 -12.06 24.65
C GLN A 769 -25.16 -13.17 23.66
N TRP A 770 -24.81 -12.79 22.44
CA TRP A 770 -24.27 -13.69 21.41
C TRP A 770 -23.39 -12.93 20.40
N GLY A 771 -22.86 -13.65 19.41
CA GLY A 771 -22.11 -13.07 18.28
C GLY A 771 -20.59 -13.09 18.42
N GLN A 772 -20.03 -13.35 19.61
CA GLN A 772 -18.57 -13.42 19.81
C GLN A 772 -17.92 -14.46 18.88
N GLY A 773 -16.96 -14.01 18.06
CA GLY A 773 -16.27 -14.83 17.07
C GLY A 773 -17.07 -15.10 15.79
N VAL A 774 -18.27 -14.51 15.66
CA VAL A 774 -19.11 -14.51 14.45
C VAL A 774 -19.23 -13.09 13.89
N LEU A 775 -19.51 -12.10 14.75
CA LEU A 775 -19.58 -10.69 14.40
C LEU A 775 -18.21 -10.05 14.59
N ALA A 776 -17.75 -9.26 13.60
CA ALA A 776 -16.48 -8.53 13.67
C ALA A 776 -16.71 -7.12 14.21
N GLU A 777 -17.63 -6.39 13.61
CA GLU A 777 -17.93 -5.00 13.92
C GLU A 777 -19.44 -4.77 13.82
N PRO A 778 -20.28 -5.36 14.69
CA PRO A 778 -21.72 -5.10 14.65
C PRO A 778 -21.95 -3.62 14.93
N PHE A 779 -22.47 -2.90 13.95
CA PHE A 779 -22.49 -1.43 13.98
C PHE A 779 -23.87 -0.90 14.34
N ASP A 780 -24.91 -1.43 13.68
CA ASP A 780 -26.30 -1.08 13.91
C ASP A 780 -27.22 -2.30 13.83
N LEU A 781 -28.44 -2.16 14.34
CA LEU A 781 -29.42 -3.23 14.36
C LEU A 781 -30.87 -2.75 14.31
N ALA A 782 -31.74 -3.54 13.69
CA ALA A 782 -33.17 -3.26 13.59
C ALA A 782 -34.01 -4.54 13.78
N LEU A 783 -35.25 -4.38 14.23
CA LEU A 783 -36.21 -5.47 14.45
C LEU A 783 -37.39 -5.34 13.47
N ASP A 784 -37.82 -6.45 12.89
CA ASP A 784 -39.11 -6.50 12.18
C ASP A 784 -40.30 -6.78 13.13
N GLY A 785 -41.52 -6.65 12.60
CA GLY A 785 -42.77 -6.97 13.31
C GLY A 785 -42.94 -8.45 13.68
N HIS A 786 -42.05 -9.33 13.22
CA HIS A 786 -42.03 -10.77 13.54
C HIS A 786 -40.98 -11.13 14.59
N GLY A 787 -40.18 -10.15 15.06
CA GLY A 787 -39.13 -10.35 16.05
C GLY A 787 -37.82 -10.90 15.47
N GLN A 788 -37.60 -10.80 14.16
CA GLN A 788 -36.27 -11.05 13.58
C GLN A 788 -35.40 -9.81 13.74
N LEU A 789 -34.14 -10.05 14.06
CA LEU A 789 -33.14 -9.02 14.31
C LEU A 789 -32.13 -8.99 13.17
N TYR A 790 -32.01 -7.84 12.52
CA TYR A 790 -31.05 -7.57 11.46
C TYR A 790 -29.88 -6.81 12.07
N VAL A 791 -28.66 -7.29 11.87
CA VAL A 791 -27.43 -6.72 12.42
C VAL A 791 -26.48 -6.45 11.27
N VAL A 792 -26.14 -5.18 11.04
CA VAL A 792 -25.10 -4.82 10.05
C VAL A 792 -23.72 -4.95 10.66
N ASP A 793 -22.83 -5.60 9.94
CA ASP A 793 -21.46 -5.89 10.33
C ASP A 793 -20.50 -5.46 9.20
N PRO A 794 -20.11 -4.17 9.15
CA PRO A 794 -19.16 -3.65 8.18
C PRO A 794 -17.80 -4.35 8.22
N GLY A 795 -17.38 -4.91 9.36
CA GLY A 795 -16.15 -5.70 9.46
C GLY A 795 -16.15 -6.97 8.59
N HIS A 796 -17.32 -7.39 8.11
CA HIS A 796 -17.50 -8.50 7.17
C HIS A 796 -18.19 -8.10 5.86
N ASP A 797 -18.52 -6.81 5.67
CA ASP A 797 -19.43 -6.33 4.61
C ASP A 797 -20.74 -7.12 4.54
N ARG A 798 -21.34 -7.43 5.71
CA ARG A 798 -22.51 -8.33 5.80
C ARG A 798 -23.64 -7.76 6.64
N LEU A 799 -24.83 -8.30 6.40
CA LEU A 799 -25.98 -8.19 7.28
C LEU A 799 -26.32 -9.58 7.82
N PHE A 800 -26.37 -9.74 9.14
CA PHE A 800 -26.76 -11.00 9.80
C PHE A 800 -28.19 -10.92 10.30
N VAL A 801 -28.96 -12.00 10.08
CA VAL A 801 -30.34 -12.11 10.53
C VAL A 801 -30.41 -13.13 11.66
N TYR A 802 -30.90 -12.71 12.81
CA TYR A 802 -31.07 -13.53 14.01
C TYR A 802 -32.54 -13.66 14.40
N SER A 803 -32.89 -14.73 15.11
CA SER A 803 -34.14 -14.80 15.86
C SER A 803 -34.09 -13.89 17.09
N ALA A 804 -35.25 -13.56 17.67
CA ALA A 804 -35.35 -12.87 18.96
C ALA A 804 -34.56 -13.57 20.09
N ASP A 805 -34.27 -14.86 19.92
CA ASP A 805 -33.49 -15.67 20.86
C ASP A 805 -31.98 -15.68 20.63
N GLY A 806 -31.50 -15.04 19.56
CA GLY A 806 -30.08 -14.96 19.22
C GLY A 806 -29.58 -16.14 18.38
N GLU A 807 -30.48 -16.94 17.81
CA GLU A 807 -30.10 -17.98 16.84
C GLU A 807 -29.87 -17.34 15.47
N LEU A 808 -28.72 -17.62 14.85
CA LEU A 808 -28.42 -17.12 13.51
C LEU A 808 -29.30 -17.82 12.47
N LEU A 809 -30.17 -17.08 11.80
CA LEU A 809 -31.10 -17.57 10.80
C LEU A 809 -30.49 -17.52 9.39
N SER A 810 -29.83 -16.40 9.05
CA SER A 810 -29.17 -16.22 7.76
C SER A 810 -28.13 -15.08 7.79
N GLY A 811 -27.32 -14.99 6.74
CA GLY A 811 -26.40 -13.87 6.51
C GLY A 811 -26.48 -13.44 5.05
N TRP A 812 -26.59 -12.14 4.81
CA TRP A 812 -26.75 -11.50 3.51
C TRP A 812 -25.53 -10.63 3.21
N GLY A 813 -25.23 -10.41 1.92
CA GLY A 813 -24.10 -9.56 1.50
C GLY A 813 -22.83 -10.29 1.01
N GLU A 814 -22.87 -11.59 0.69
CA GLU A 814 -21.70 -12.29 0.10
C GLU A 814 -21.37 -11.87 -1.37
N GLY A 815 -21.72 -10.65 -1.79
CA GLY A 815 -21.54 -10.14 -3.15
C GLY A 815 -21.28 -8.63 -3.23
N TRP A 816 -20.77 -8.18 -4.37
CA TRP A 816 -20.30 -6.84 -4.76
C TRP A 816 -21.25 -5.63 -4.54
N TRP A 817 -22.43 -5.84 -3.97
CA TRP A 817 -23.46 -4.81 -3.80
C TRP A 817 -23.49 -4.20 -2.39
N LEU A 818 -22.87 -4.84 -1.38
CA LEU A 818 -22.78 -4.34 0.00
C LEU A 818 -21.32 -3.97 0.30
N PHE A 819 -21.05 -2.73 0.71
CA PHE A 819 -19.72 -2.16 0.92
C PHE A 819 -19.76 -1.18 2.11
N ASP A 820 -19.12 -1.58 3.21
CA ASP A 820 -19.08 -0.89 4.50
C ASP A 820 -20.48 -0.43 4.99
N PRO A 821 -21.47 -1.35 5.11
CA PRO A 821 -22.82 -1.00 5.55
C PRO A 821 -22.85 -0.62 7.03
N ARG A 822 -23.42 0.54 7.38
CA ARG A 822 -23.35 1.04 8.78
C ARG A 822 -24.69 1.25 9.46
N GLY A 823 -25.78 1.35 8.71
CA GLY A 823 -27.10 1.58 9.29
C GLY A 823 -28.17 0.70 8.68
N VAL A 824 -29.19 0.39 9.47
CA VAL A 824 -30.27 -0.50 9.04
C VAL A 824 -31.63 -0.06 9.60
N GLY A 825 -32.61 0.05 8.71
CA GLY A 825 -34.02 0.27 9.04
C GLY A 825 -34.90 -0.85 8.50
N VAL A 826 -36.08 -1.04 9.07
CA VAL A 826 -37.04 -2.05 8.61
C VAL A 826 -38.44 -1.45 8.60
N ASP A 827 -39.21 -1.70 7.53
CA ASP A 827 -40.60 -1.26 7.42
C ASP A 827 -41.61 -2.27 7.97
N GLN A 828 -42.88 -1.89 8.03
CA GLN A 828 -43.96 -2.73 8.57
C GLN A 828 -44.21 -4.01 7.75
N ASP A 829 -43.81 -4.03 6.47
CA ASP A 829 -43.91 -5.18 5.58
C ASP A 829 -42.69 -6.11 5.67
N GLY A 830 -41.68 -5.74 6.47
CA GLY A 830 -40.46 -6.51 6.71
C GLY A 830 -39.36 -6.28 5.66
N TYR A 831 -39.46 -5.27 4.80
CA TYR A 831 -38.35 -4.90 3.93
C TYR A 831 -37.27 -4.20 4.76
N VAL A 832 -36.03 -4.57 4.46
CA VAL A 832 -34.85 -4.08 5.15
C VAL A 832 -34.17 -3.02 4.30
N TYR A 833 -33.91 -1.86 4.87
CA TYR A 833 -33.23 -0.74 4.23
C TYR A 833 -31.85 -0.63 4.83
N VAL A 834 -30.81 -0.76 4.01
CA VAL A 834 -29.43 -0.78 4.46
C VAL A 834 -28.71 0.45 3.93
N ALA A 835 -28.17 1.27 4.82
CA ALA A 835 -27.27 2.35 4.48
C ALA A 835 -25.93 1.75 4.03
N ASN A 836 -25.75 1.66 2.72
CA ASN A 836 -24.58 1.08 2.08
C ASN A 836 -23.51 2.17 1.94
N THR A 837 -22.87 2.50 3.06
CA THR A 837 -22.07 3.72 3.27
C THR A 837 -21.03 3.90 2.18
N GLY A 838 -20.18 2.91 1.95
CA GLY A 838 -19.13 3.02 0.95
C GLY A 838 -19.67 3.05 -0.48
N GLY A 839 -20.84 2.44 -0.72
CA GLY A 839 -21.54 2.48 -2.00
C GLY A 839 -22.27 3.81 -2.28
N SER A 840 -22.39 4.68 -1.26
CA SER A 840 -23.11 5.96 -1.32
C SER A 840 -24.58 5.82 -1.76
N VAL A 841 -25.23 4.76 -1.28
CA VAL A 841 -26.62 4.41 -1.64
C VAL A 841 -27.35 3.80 -0.44
N VAL A 842 -28.68 3.80 -0.47
CA VAL A 842 -29.50 2.97 0.42
C VAL A 842 -30.09 1.81 -0.38
N LEU A 843 -29.93 0.59 0.11
CA LEU A 843 -30.44 -0.61 -0.54
C LEU A 843 -31.73 -1.05 0.13
N ARG A 844 -32.77 -1.33 -0.67
CA ARG A 844 -33.98 -2.00 -0.21
C ARG A 844 -33.87 -3.49 -0.48
N VAL A 845 -34.00 -4.28 0.57
CA VAL A 845 -33.83 -5.72 0.57
C VAL A 845 -35.14 -6.38 1.01
N SER A 846 -35.58 -7.40 0.28
CA SER A 846 -36.77 -8.16 0.63
C SER A 846 -36.55 -8.96 1.93
N PRO A 847 -37.62 -9.40 2.62
CA PRO A 847 -37.49 -10.30 3.78
C PRO A 847 -36.76 -11.62 3.46
N GLN A 848 -36.59 -11.96 2.17
CA GLN A 848 -35.87 -13.15 1.70
C GLN A 848 -34.38 -12.88 1.43
N GLY A 849 -33.91 -11.63 1.56
CA GLY A 849 -32.51 -11.24 1.33
C GLY A 849 -32.19 -10.82 -0.10
N GLU A 850 -33.20 -10.54 -0.94
CA GLU A 850 -33.00 -10.10 -2.32
C GLU A 850 -33.01 -8.57 -2.41
N VAL A 851 -32.01 -7.97 -3.09
CA VAL A 851 -32.01 -6.53 -3.36
C VAL A 851 -33.10 -6.20 -4.37
N VAL A 852 -34.08 -5.40 -3.96
CA VAL A 852 -35.26 -5.03 -4.76
C VAL A 852 -35.06 -3.70 -5.46
N SER A 853 -34.47 -2.74 -4.78
CA SER A 853 -34.20 -1.41 -5.33
C SER A 853 -33.06 -0.72 -4.60
N GLN A 854 -32.55 0.34 -5.23
CA GLN A 854 -31.49 1.19 -4.70
C GLN A 854 -31.96 2.64 -4.75
N TYR A 855 -31.61 3.40 -3.72
CA TYR A 855 -31.91 4.81 -3.59
C TYR A 855 -30.62 5.59 -3.44
N GLY A 856 -30.54 6.75 -4.08
CA GLY A 856 -29.34 7.56 -4.08
C GLY A 856 -28.32 7.21 -5.17
N SER A 857 -27.36 8.11 -5.33
CA SER A 857 -26.14 7.94 -6.11
C SER A 857 -25.07 8.87 -5.52
N LEU A 858 -23.78 8.57 -5.72
CA LEU A 858 -22.70 9.41 -5.18
C LEU A 858 -22.87 10.88 -5.60
N GLY A 859 -22.88 11.78 -4.62
CA GLY A 859 -22.87 13.22 -4.85
C GLY A 859 -23.51 14.02 -3.72
N SER A 860 -23.68 15.32 -3.95
CA SER A 860 -24.23 16.28 -2.98
C SER A 860 -25.55 16.92 -3.44
N GLY A 861 -26.03 16.58 -4.64
CA GLY A 861 -27.31 17.03 -5.18
C GLY A 861 -28.53 16.42 -4.46
N GLU A 862 -29.72 16.87 -4.85
CA GLU A 862 -30.99 16.30 -4.38
C GLU A 862 -31.11 14.85 -4.82
N GLY A 863 -31.33 13.95 -3.86
CA GLY A 863 -31.40 12.53 -4.11
C GLY A 863 -30.05 11.87 -4.44
N GLN A 864 -28.94 12.59 -4.27
CA GLN A 864 -27.58 12.03 -4.25
C GLN A 864 -27.11 11.90 -2.81
N LEU A 865 -26.37 10.86 -2.48
CA LEU A 865 -25.85 10.59 -1.13
C LEU A 865 -24.32 10.58 -1.17
N ASN A 866 -23.70 10.89 -0.04
CA ASN A 866 -22.28 10.75 0.17
C ASN A 866 -22.05 10.17 1.57
N GLN A 867 -21.65 8.90 1.61
CA GLN A 867 -21.50 8.12 2.84
C GLN A 867 -22.76 8.13 3.75
N PRO A 868 -23.90 7.56 3.29
CA PRO A 868 -25.08 7.43 4.14
C PRO A 868 -24.78 6.44 5.27
N THR A 869 -25.04 6.82 6.51
CA THR A 869 -24.65 6.03 7.69
C THR A 869 -25.81 5.43 8.45
N ASP A 870 -27.02 5.99 8.29
CA ASP A 870 -28.23 5.45 8.92
C ASP A 870 -29.49 5.73 8.11
N VAL A 871 -30.53 4.91 8.30
CA VAL A 871 -31.83 5.03 7.63
C VAL A 871 -32.99 4.62 8.54
N ALA A 872 -33.95 5.54 8.73
CA ALA A 872 -35.25 5.23 9.33
C ALA A 872 -36.36 5.21 8.27
N VAL A 873 -37.44 4.47 8.54
CA VAL A 873 -38.61 4.38 7.66
C VAL A 873 -39.86 4.77 8.45
N ASP A 874 -40.70 5.63 7.89
CA ASP A 874 -42.00 5.99 8.50
C ASP A 874 -43.13 5.01 8.13
N ASP A 875 -44.30 5.25 8.71
CA ASP A 875 -45.49 4.42 8.52
C ASP A 875 -46.07 4.49 7.09
N GLU A 876 -45.68 5.49 6.30
CA GLU A 876 -46.02 5.62 4.87
C GLU A 876 -44.94 5.03 3.93
N GLY A 877 -43.82 4.56 4.47
CA GLY A 877 -42.70 4.01 3.70
C GLY A 877 -41.71 5.04 3.17
N ASN A 878 -41.73 6.29 3.67
CA ASN A 878 -40.69 7.27 3.36
C ASN A 878 -39.42 6.98 4.15
N LEU A 879 -38.28 7.21 3.51
CA LEU A 879 -36.94 6.93 4.02
C LEU A 879 -36.29 8.21 4.51
N TYR A 880 -35.76 8.19 5.73
CA TYR A 880 -35.01 9.28 6.34
C TYR A 880 -33.56 8.86 6.48
N VAL A 881 -32.72 9.35 5.57
CA VAL A 881 -31.34 8.90 5.41
C VAL A 881 -30.39 9.92 6.02
N VAL A 882 -29.57 9.49 6.97
CA VAL A 882 -28.46 10.29 7.50
C VAL A 882 -27.32 10.26 6.50
N ASP A 883 -27.12 11.38 5.80
CA ASP A 883 -26.16 11.58 4.72
C ASP A 883 -24.95 12.35 5.27
N THR A 884 -24.05 11.60 5.91
CA THR A 884 -23.10 12.13 6.89
C THR A 884 -22.06 13.06 6.30
N ASP A 885 -21.43 12.71 5.17
CA ASP A 885 -20.41 13.58 4.56
C ASP A 885 -21.03 14.83 3.92
N ASN A 886 -22.33 14.80 3.60
CA ASN A 886 -23.09 15.97 3.20
C ASN A 886 -23.69 16.75 4.39
N ALA A 887 -23.47 16.30 5.63
CA ALA A 887 -23.98 16.90 6.88
C ALA A 887 -25.48 17.21 6.85
N ARG A 888 -26.30 16.28 6.37
CA ARG A 888 -27.75 16.43 6.27
C ARG A 888 -28.51 15.14 6.53
N VAL A 889 -29.81 15.27 6.78
CA VAL A 889 -30.78 14.19 6.56
C VAL A 889 -31.49 14.46 5.24
N GLN A 890 -31.61 13.44 4.39
CA GLN A 890 -32.45 13.47 3.19
C GLN A 890 -33.64 12.54 3.34
N VAL A 891 -34.78 12.99 2.84
CA VAL A 891 -36.01 12.21 2.84
C VAL A 891 -36.39 11.80 1.43
N PHE A 892 -36.70 10.52 1.26
CA PHE A 892 -37.15 9.92 0.01
C PHE A 892 -38.54 9.30 0.21
N ASP A 893 -39.38 9.28 -0.82
CA ASP A 893 -40.56 8.42 -0.81
C ASP A 893 -40.20 6.95 -1.06
N SER A 894 -41.17 6.06 -0.94
CA SER A 894 -41.01 4.62 -1.15
C SER A 894 -40.57 4.25 -2.58
N GLU A 895 -40.78 5.14 -3.55
CA GLU A 895 -40.29 5.00 -4.93
C GLU A 895 -38.86 5.56 -5.14
N GLY A 896 -38.24 6.15 -4.11
CA GLY A 896 -36.88 6.66 -4.18
C GLY A 896 -36.75 8.08 -4.69
N ARG A 897 -37.84 8.82 -4.79
CA ARG A 897 -37.81 10.23 -5.19
C ARG A 897 -37.49 11.07 -3.98
N TYR A 898 -36.54 11.98 -4.13
CA TYR A 898 -36.23 12.99 -3.15
C TYR A 898 -37.47 13.84 -2.82
N LEU A 899 -37.72 14.04 -1.52
CA LEU A 899 -38.82 14.86 -1.01
C LEU A 899 -38.33 16.17 -0.39
N ARG A 900 -37.35 16.08 0.52
CA ARG A 900 -36.84 17.21 1.32
C ARG A 900 -35.52 16.85 2.02
N GLN A 901 -34.87 17.85 2.61
CA GLN A 901 -33.68 17.69 3.44
C GLN A 901 -33.60 18.74 4.55
N TRP A 902 -32.81 18.46 5.59
CA TRP A 902 -32.42 19.44 6.60
C TRP A 902 -30.99 19.19 7.09
N PRO A 903 -30.28 20.22 7.58
CA PRO A 903 -28.92 20.06 8.07
C PRO A 903 -28.86 19.31 9.40
N ILE A 904 -27.72 18.69 9.62
CA ILE A 904 -27.32 18.14 10.91
C ILE A 904 -25.88 18.57 11.22
N SER A 905 -25.43 18.33 12.45
CA SER A 905 -24.04 18.56 12.83
C SER A 905 -23.11 17.69 11.97
N PRO A 906 -22.02 18.25 11.39
CA PRO A 906 -21.04 17.46 10.66
C PRO A 906 -20.46 16.37 11.55
N ALA A 907 -20.44 15.14 11.07
CA ALA A 907 -19.87 13.99 11.77
C ALA A 907 -19.01 13.19 10.79
N ASN A 908 -18.18 12.30 11.32
CA ASN A 908 -17.53 11.29 10.49
C ASN A 908 -18.43 10.05 10.39
N THR A 909 -18.14 9.17 9.44
CA THR A 909 -18.95 7.98 9.17
C THR A 909 -18.97 6.96 10.30
N PHE A 910 -18.03 7.04 11.25
CA PHE A 910 -17.90 6.10 12.36
C PHE A 910 -18.69 6.61 13.57
N GLU A 911 -18.62 7.90 13.87
CA GLU A 911 -19.31 8.56 14.97
C GLU A 911 -20.52 9.37 14.49
N SER A 912 -21.25 8.84 13.51
CA SER A 912 -22.37 9.52 12.86
C SER A 912 -23.64 9.51 13.71
N PRO A 913 -24.54 10.48 13.50
CA PRO A 913 -25.91 10.42 14.00
C PRO A 913 -26.64 9.15 13.57
N HIS A 914 -27.46 8.60 14.47
CA HIS A 914 -28.48 7.61 14.14
C HIS A 914 -29.86 8.24 14.30
N ILE A 915 -30.81 7.76 13.52
CA ILE A 915 -32.17 8.27 13.42
C ILE A 915 -33.18 7.15 13.63
N VAL A 916 -34.24 7.42 14.39
CA VAL A 916 -35.35 6.47 14.55
C VAL A 916 -36.70 7.16 14.41
N TRP A 917 -37.62 6.49 13.71
CA TRP A 917 -39.02 6.88 13.64
C TRP A 917 -39.76 6.45 14.91
N GLY A 918 -40.40 7.40 15.59
CA GLY A 918 -41.22 7.15 16.78
C GLY A 918 -42.71 7.33 16.53
N MET A 919 -43.53 6.96 17.53
CA MET A 919 -44.98 7.16 17.45
C MET A 919 -45.33 8.65 17.40
N SER A 920 -46.39 9.00 16.65
CA SER A 920 -46.97 10.35 16.48
C SER A 920 -46.29 11.26 15.46
N GLY A 921 -45.51 10.72 14.52
CA GLY A 921 -44.87 11.53 13.47
C GLY A 921 -43.62 12.27 13.94
N LEU A 922 -42.90 11.69 14.93
CA LEU A 922 -41.70 12.28 15.51
C LEU A 922 -40.48 11.44 15.16
N LEU A 923 -39.40 12.12 14.74
CA LEU A 923 -38.10 11.53 14.48
C LEU A 923 -37.14 11.91 15.61
N PHE A 924 -36.39 10.94 16.11
CA PHE A 924 -35.33 11.16 17.07
C PHE A 924 -34.00 10.97 16.38
N LEU A 925 -33.14 11.98 16.44
CA LEU A 925 -31.82 11.98 15.80
C LEU A 925 -30.77 12.29 16.86
N THR A 926 -29.75 11.45 16.99
CA THR A 926 -28.63 11.75 17.89
C THR A 926 -27.74 12.85 17.30
N ASP A 927 -27.11 13.62 18.16
CA ASP A 927 -26.05 14.56 17.78
C ASP A 927 -24.80 14.21 18.59
N PRO A 928 -23.95 13.32 18.04
CA PRO A 928 -22.71 12.88 18.67
C PRO A 928 -21.78 14.05 19.00
N GLU A 929 -21.76 15.07 18.14
CA GLU A 929 -20.88 16.22 18.27
C GLU A 929 -21.32 17.21 19.33
N MET A 930 -22.62 17.31 19.61
CA MET A 930 -23.15 18.22 20.63
C MET A 930 -23.47 17.49 21.95
N GLY A 931 -23.45 16.15 21.96
CA GLY A 931 -23.87 15.38 23.11
C GLY A 931 -25.37 15.53 23.37
N GLN A 932 -26.18 15.50 22.30
CA GLN A 932 -27.62 15.80 22.35
C GLN A 932 -28.43 14.75 21.59
N VAL A 933 -29.75 14.75 21.81
CA VAL A 933 -30.73 14.08 20.96
C VAL A 933 -31.77 15.11 20.55
N TRP A 934 -31.99 15.24 19.24
CA TRP A 934 -32.93 16.16 18.63
C TRP A 934 -34.22 15.43 18.27
N VAL A 935 -35.34 16.14 18.37
CA VAL A 935 -36.65 15.69 17.90
C VAL A 935 -37.12 16.54 16.74
N TYR A 936 -37.50 15.90 15.65
CA TYR A 936 -38.08 16.53 14.47
C TYR A 936 -39.51 16.07 14.27
N ASP A 937 -40.36 16.94 13.71
CA ASP A 937 -41.63 16.51 13.13
C ASP A 937 -41.41 15.87 11.74
N GLU A 938 -42.45 15.27 11.17
CA GLU A 938 -42.40 14.63 9.85
C GLU A 938 -41.94 15.61 8.77
N GLN A 939 -42.16 16.91 8.92
CA GLN A 939 -41.72 17.91 7.94
C GLN A 939 -40.23 18.27 8.06
N GLY A 940 -39.49 17.67 9.00
CA GLY A 940 -38.07 17.92 9.22
C GLY A 940 -37.80 19.18 10.07
N LYS A 941 -38.79 19.66 10.81
CA LYS A 941 -38.63 20.82 11.69
C LYS A 941 -38.30 20.36 13.11
N ALA A 942 -37.21 20.89 13.66
CA ALA A 942 -36.83 20.62 15.05
C ALA A 942 -37.90 21.14 16.03
N VAL A 943 -38.45 20.25 16.85
CA VAL A 943 -39.51 20.54 17.83
C VAL A 943 -39.02 20.48 19.27
N ALA A 944 -37.95 19.73 19.56
CA ALA A 944 -37.32 19.64 20.88
C ALA A 944 -35.88 19.11 20.76
N PHE A 945 -35.10 19.22 21.84
CA PHE A 945 -33.86 18.48 22.02
C PHE A 945 -33.58 18.33 23.53
N TRP A 946 -32.72 17.39 23.90
CA TRP A 946 -32.22 17.26 25.26
C TRP A 946 -30.79 16.73 25.27
N GLY A 947 -30.13 16.82 26.42
CA GLY A 947 -28.75 16.39 26.61
C GLY A 947 -27.73 17.53 26.52
N GLU A 948 -26.54 17.23 27.01
CA GLU A 948 -25.33 18.02 26.86
C GLU A 948 -24.10 17.12 27.03
N LYS A 949 -22.92 17.61 26.64
CA LYS A 949 -21.67 16.86 26.82
C LYS A 949 -21.38 16.58 28.30
N GLY A 950 -21.14 15.31 28.62
CA GLY A 950 -20.69 14.91 29.95
C GLY A 950 -20.93 13.45 30.26
N SER A 951 -20.80 13.10 31.54
CA SER A 951 -20.91 11.72 32.04
C SER A 951 -21.94 11.56 33.16
N GLN A 952 -22.64 12.63 33.54
CA GLN A 952 -23.73 12.55 34.52
C GLN A 952 -25.01 11.99 33.87
N GLU A 953 -26.00 11.68 34.69
CA GLU A 953 -27.32 11.25 34.22
C GLU A 953 -27.94 12.33 33.32
N GLY A 954 -28.40 11.94 32.12
CA GLY A 954 -28.94 12.87 31.13
C GLY A 954 -27.88 13.64 30.32
N GLN A 955 -26.59 13.44 30.58
CA GLN A 955 -25.49 13.95 29.75
C GLN A 955 -24.89 12.82 28.91
N PHE A 956 -24.28 13.16 27.78
CA PHE A 956 -23.71 12.19 26.85
C PHE A 956 -22.26 12.52 26.50
N SER A 957 -21.39 11.52 26.40
CA SER A 957 -20.03 11.68 25.90
C SER A 957 -20.04 11.66 24.37
N LYS A 958 -20.65 10.61 23.79
CA LYS A 958 -20.91 10.44 22.36
C LYS A 958 -22.20 9.64 22.19
N PRO A 959 -23.38 10.28 22.06
CA PRO A 959 -24.63 9.59 21.77
C PRO A 959 -24.65 9.18 20.29
N ILE A 960 -24.58 7.89 19.98
CA ILE A 960 -24.60 7.38 18.60
C ILE A 960 -25.96 6.74 18.30
N GLY A 961 -26.23 5.54 18.79
CA GLY A 961 -27.49 4.85 18.53
C GLY A 961 -28.67 5.40 19.29
N VAL A 962 -29.83 5.32 18.67
CA VAL A 962 -31.11 5.66 19.27
C VAL A 962 -32.16 4.60 18.93
N GLY A 963 -32.87 4.12 19.95
CA GLY A 963 -34.00 3.21 19.81
C GLY A 963 -35.24 3.80 20.47
N PHE A 964 -36.42 3.44 19.96
CA PHE A 964 -37.69 3.91 20.49
C PHE A 964 -38.62 2.74 20.79
N ASP A 965 -39.27 2.74 21.96
CA ASP A 965 -40.32 1.77 22.29
C ASP A 965 -41.73 2.36 22.10
N GLN A 966 -42.70 1.52 21.77
CA GLN A 966 -44.10 1.93 21.60
C GLN A 966 -44.77 2.42 22.90
N ARG A 967 -44.03 2.49 24.02
CA ARG A 967 -44.46 3.00 25.33
C ARG A 967 -43.89 4.39 25.62
N VAL A 968 -43.52 5.13 24.57
CA VAL A 968 -43.03 6.51 24.62
C VAL A 968 -41.66 6.67 25.29
N SER A 969 -40.82 5.61 25.29
CA SER A 969 -39.44 5.67 25.77
C SER A 969 -38.42 5.74 24.65
N VAL A 970 -37.36 6.52 24.84
CA VAL A 970 -36.19 6.64 23.96
C VAL A 970 -34.97 6.05 24.69
N TYR A 971 -34.22 5.20 24.00
CA TYR A 971 -33.00 4.57 24.48
C TYR A 971 -31.84 5.09 23.66
N VAL A 972 -30.77 5.53 24.30
CA VAL A 972 -29.63 6.16 23.65
C VAL A 972 -28.36 5.43 24.03
N ALA A 973 -27.59 5.00 23.03
CA ALA A 973 -26.25 4.45 23.24
C ALA A 973 -25.25 5.59 23.42
N ASP A 974 -24.76 5.73 24.65
CA ASP A 974 -23.74 6.70 25.02
C ASP A 974 -22.37 6.03 24.91
N THR A 975 -21.88 5.93 23.67
CA THR A 975 -20.82 5.01 23.24
C THR A 975 -19.56 5.13 24.09
N TYR A 976 -19.13 6.36 24.40
CA TYR A 976 -17.91 6.61 25.18
C TYR A 976 -18.12 6.81 26.68
N ASN A 977 -19.35 6.75 27.16
CA ASN A 977 -19.61 6.45 28.59
C ASN A 977 -19.93 4.97 28.82
N HIS A 978 -19.89 4.14 27.77
CA HIS A 978 -20.06 2.69 27.82
C HIS A 978 -21.39 2.26 28.48
N ARG A 979 -22.48 2.96 28.17
CA ARG A 979 -23.80 2.75 28.78
C ARG A 979 -24.95 3.03 27.83
N ILE A 980 -26.12 2.47 28.14
CA ILE A 980 -27.40 2.87 27.54
C ILE A 980 -28.13 3.76 28.54
N GLN A 981 -28.74 4.85 28.05
CA GLN A 981 -29.60 5.73 28.85
C GLN A 981 -31.04 5.67 28.32
N LYS A 982 -32.00 5.58 29.25
CA LYS A 982 -33.43 5.52 28.95
C LYS A 982 -34.13 6.82 29.37
N PHE A 983 -34.97 7.34 28.49
CA PHE A 983 -35.76 8.54 28.69
C PHE A 983 -37.23 8.30 28.38
N GLN A 984 -38.13 8.90 29.16
CA GLN A 984 -39.58 8.84 28.95
C GLN A 984 -40.09 10.18 28.44
N LEU A 985 -40.90 10.15 27.39
CA LEU A 985 -41.58 11.32 26.86
C LEU A 985 -42.88 11.56 27.64
N SER A 986 -43.10 12.81 28.07
CA SER A 986 -44.39 13.24 28.62
C SER A 986 -45.30 13.80 27.54
N ARG A 987 -46.54 13.32 27.51
CA ARG A 987 -47.60 13.76 26.58
C ARG A 987 -48.08 15.17 26.87
#